data_AF-A0A328SJ70-F1
#
_entry.id   AF-A0A328SJ70-F1
#
_cell.length_a   1.000
_cell.length_b   1.000
_cell.length_c   1.000
_cell.angle_alpha   90.00
_cell.angle_beta   90.00
_cell.angle_gamma   90.00
#
_symmetry.space_group_name_H-M   'P 1'
#
loop_
_entity.id
_entity.type
_entity.pdbx_description
1 polymer ?
#
loop_
_entity_poly.entity_id
_entity_poly.type
_entity_poly.pdbx_seq_one_letter_code
_entity_poly.pdbx_strand_id
1 'polypeptide(L)'
;MIDFNQYFKGLKKTIEGKDNYYFLVNDTNNEIRQHYDDDYQSSIDIKRFIQSIESKKNFFYSKNINYEFFVIPDKSITARQFLPFETNTPKRITDELGSLVCDLRYIITIDDVLKNDTHISVMSSLKVTPYILSIMNKDTPDNYAQKIRDKTHVEVVDHKGDLFFVFNWSYPQDDRFKKYAHIQLETLELNDDYTQVSLEDIPEEYRYVSKRKSEYYINPNSISDKKAIILRDSSTNSLTKSFISYYREVFFYWDHWYFNKELVEWFSPDDVIEIRTERFIENPHYPMAENDFKIKQDLILNLEKFVSYDKRLDVKFNIMDYYNRIIDSKVDIYLNDNLLATDSTSGGIFEKSYDLSDYPIDNYSVKVIVNPTDTTNEFTFTRKIIVSEDIKKYFINLKSSLKGKNDNFFLVNDNTHEILQHYDLEYESPLNIREFKLSLESKRKYAATKNIKFTQFILPDKSVILREYLPFETANANRHWNSLKNYYYDLSEILLPEDYLKNDTKITSQAAVKAVSYVIFKTFKQQSFKQIKQSLLEKFTSNIVLHNGDLFADGSWSYDKDEVYERYSTMEIEELSLKAKDNVVNKKIAPEFAKFNNVDSKYLYNSDSISDRNALIICDKSIQPLFDAFTAYFREVFFYHDFWYFNKNLIDYIDFDVIIEIKSERFLDTALPFIINDKSRILIPVKINIDKLEITAGNLIADIKCMDIRGLAVDSTVKFYLDDNEVIEKELTDGICGLIYNIDGLSQGSHELKIRLEQSESTKARIVKREFIIN
;
A
#
# COMPACT_ATOMS: atom_id res chain seq x y z
N MET A 1 36.18 -13.61 3.89
CA MET A 1 34.94 -14.22 4.39
C MET A 1 33.79 -13.32 3.95
N ILE A 2 32.70 -13.90 3.41
CA ILE A 2 31.56 -13.13 2.90
C ILE A 2 30.64 -12.85 4.08
N ASP A 3 30.30 -11.58 4.32
CA ASP A 3 29.22 -11.22 5.25
C ASP A 3 27.88 -11.42 4.52
N PHE A 4 27.25 -12.57 4.74
CA PHE A 4 26.00 -12.91 4.09
C PHE A 4 24.83 -12.01 4.49
N ASN A 5 24.82 -11.46 5.71
CA ASN A 5 23.77 -10.54 6.14
C ASN A 5 23.83 -9.24 5.32
N GLN A 6 25.04 -8.72 5.13
CA GLN A 6 25.24 -7.54 4.31
C GLN A 6 25.08 -7.86 2.81
N TYR A 7 25.48 -9.04 2.36
CA TYR A 7 25.39 -9.46 0.95
C TYR A 7 23.94 -9.65 0.48
N PHE A 8 23.07 -10.21 1.32
CA PHE A 8 21.65 -10.39 1.00
C PHE A 8 20.76 -9.20 1.36
N LYS A 9 21.35 -8.11 1.84
CA LYS A 9 20.63 -6.90 2.26
C LYS A 9 19.84 -6.30 1.10
N GLY A 10 18.53 -6.16 1.29
CA GLY A 10 17.61 -5.59 0.31
C GLY A 10 17.05 -6.59 -0.69
N LEU A 11 17.50 -7.85 -0.67
CA LEU A 11 16.84 -8.94 -1.38
C LEU A 11 15.58 -9.38 -0.61
N LYS A 12 14.58 -9.89 -1.35
CA LYS A 12 13.48 -10.67 -0.76
C LYS A 12 13.99 -12.09 -0.54
N LYS A 13 13.44 -13.09 -1.21
CA LYS A 13 13.81 -14.50 -1.01
C LYS A 13 14.57 -15.16 -2.16
N THR A 14 14.94 -14.40 -3.19
CA THR A 14 15.59 -14.95 -4.38
C THR A 14 16.88 -14.22 -4.68
N ILE A 15 17.92 -14.97 -5.05
CA ILE A 15 19.15 -14.43 -5.64
C ILE A 15 19.42 -15.08 -6.99
N GLU A 16 19.86 -14.27 -7.94
CA GLU A 16 20.34 -14.73 -9.25
C GLU A 16 21.77 -15.26 -9.13
N GLY A 17 21.96 -16.50 -9.55
CA GLY A 17 23.25 -17.16 -9.73
C GLY A 17 23.74 -17.12 -11.18
N LYS A 18 24.76 -17.91 -11.46
CA LYS A 18 25.33 -18.09 -12.80
C LYS A 18 24.39 -18.90 -13.68
N ASP A 19 24.50 -18.72 -15.00
CA ASP A 19 23.75 -19.47 -16.02
C ASP A 19 22.23 -19.51 -15.83
N ASN A 20 21.69 -18.42 -15.27
CA ASN A 20 20.28 -18.22 -14.94
C ASN A 20 19.73 -19.27 -13.96
N TYR A 21 20.57 -19.77 -13.04
CA TYR A 21 20.08 -20.46 -11.85
C TYR A 21 19.65 -19.43 -10.81
N TYR A 22 18.55 -19.70 -10.12
CA TYR A 22 18.05 -18.87 -9.03
C TYR A 22 18.09 -19.66 -7.73
N PHE A 23 18.45 -19.01 -6.62
CA PHE A 23 18.59 -19.66 -5.32
C PHE A 23 17.74 -18.98 -4.26
N LEU A 24 17.34 -19.75 -3.25
CA LEU A 24 16.61 -19.26 -2.10
C LEU A 24 17.59 -18.52 -1.17
N VAL A 25 17.21 -17.35 -0.69
CA VAL A 25 17.95 -16.56 0.31
C VAL A 25 16.97 -15.93 1.27
N ASN A 26 17.41 -15.43 2.43
CA ASN A 26 16.54 -14.77 3.44
C ASN A 26 15.23 -15.53 3.71
N ASP A 27 15.24 -16.85 3.59
CA ASP A 27 14.15 -17.69 4.03
C ASP A 27 14.22 -17.84 5.55
N THR A 28 13.16 -18.37 6.15
CA THR A 28 13.08 -18.51 7.59
C THR A 28 14.07 -19.53 8.15
N ASN A 29 14.59 -20.45 7.32
CA ASN A 29 15.61 -21.40 7.73
C ASN A 29 17.03 -20.87 7.46
N ASN A 30 17.21 -19.79 6.69
CA ASN A 30 18.51 -19.27 6.31
C ASN A 30 19.40 -20.26 5.52
N GLU A 31 18.81 -21.03 4.59
CA GLU A 31 19.43 -22.16 3.86
C GLU A 31 20.91 -21.92 3.48
N ILE A 32 21.21 -20.87 2.71
CA ILE A 32 22.58 -20.58 2.26
C ILE A 32 23.56 -20.35 3.43
N ARG A 33 23.10 -19.71 4.50
CA ARG A 33 23.96 -19.42 5.66
C ARG A 33 24.27 -20.69 6.44
N GLN A 34 23.32 -21.63 6.54
CA GLN A 34 23.56 -22.94 7.18
C GLN A 34 24.79 -23.65 6.58
N HIS A 35 25.00 -23.48 5.27
CA HIS A 35 26.02 -24.22 4.53
C HIS A 35 27.34 -23.47 4.33
N TYR A 36 27.31 -22.15 4.21
CA TYR A 36 28.45 -21.37 3.73
C TYR A 36 28.90 -20.23 4.66
N ASP A 37 28.14 -19.92 5.72
CA ASP A 37 28.47 -18.89 6.70
C ASP A 37 29.14 -19.53 7.92
N ASP A 38 30.45 -19.35 8.07
CA ASP A 38 31.23 -19.92 9.18
C ASP A 38 30.77 -19.40 10.55
N ASP A 39 30.14 -18.22 10.60
CA ASP A 39 29.61 -17.60 11.81
C ASP A 39 28.16 -18.01 12.11
N TYR A 40 27.53 -18.80 11.24
CA TYR A 40 26.16 -19.25 11.43
C TYR A 40 26.07 -20.32 12.53
N GLN A 41 25.28 -20.03 13.57
CA GLN A 41 25.03 -20.93 14.68
C GLN A 41 23.77 -21.75 14.41
N SER A 42 23.96 -23.05 14.18
CA SER A 42 22.85 -23.98 14.01
C SER A 42 21.99 -24.08 15.27
N SER A 43 20.67 -24.12 15.10
CA SER A 43 19.69 -24.30 16.17
C SER A 43 19.46 -25.77 16.56
N ILE A 44 20.05 -26.72 15.83
CA ILE A 44 19.80 -28.14 16.06
C ILE A 44 20.49 -28.65 17.34
N ASP A 45 19.75 -29.39 18.15
CA ASP A 45 20.25 -30.24 19.22
C ASP A 45 20.41 -31.65 18.66
N ILE A 46 21.62 -31.94 18.16
CA ILE A 46 21.97 -33.23 17.54
C ILE A 46 21.62 -34.40 18.46
N LYS A 47 21.84 -34.27 19.78
CA LYS A 47 21.59 -35.35 20.72
C LYS A 47 20.09 -35.65 20.81
N ARG A 48 19.24 -34.62 20.93
CA ARG A 48 17.78 -34.79 20.92
C ARG A 48 17.27 -35.31 19.58
N PHE A 49 17.89 -34.90 18.48
CA PHE A 49 17.55 -35.41 17.16
C PHE A 49 17.79 -36.92 17.05
N ILE A 50 18.98 -37.37 17.44
CA ILE A 50 19.32 -38.81 17.48
C ILE A 50 18.28 -39.57 18.31
N GLN A 51 18.00 -39.11 19.53
CA GLN A 51 17.00 -39.73 20.42
C GLN A 51 15.61 -39.81 19.80
N SER A 52 15.18 -38.75 19.09
CA SER A 52 13.90 -38.71 18.38
C SER A 52 13.83 -39.76 17.26
N ILE A 53 14.86 -39.85 16.42
CA ILE A 53 14.89 -40.83 15.31
C ILE A 53 14.97 -42.26 15.83
N GLU A 54 15.81 -42.54 16.83
CA GLU A 54 15.92 -43.85 17.46
C GLU A 54 14.59 -44.28 18.11
N SER A 55 13.91 -43.35 18.79
CA SER A 55 12.59 -43.60 19.39
C SER A 55 11.56 -43.99 18.32
N LYS A 56 11.53 -43.28 17.18
CA LYS A 56 10.66 -43.64 16.04
C LYS A 56 11.02 -44.99 15.43
N LYS A 57 12.31 -45.25 15.17
CA LYS A 57 12.81 -46.54 14.65
C LYS A 57 12.38 -47.71 15.55
N ASN A 58 12.55 -47.57 16.86
CA ASN A 58 12.14 -48.59 17.84
C ASN A 58 10.62 -48.80 17.85
N PHE A 59 9.84 -47.71 17.82
CA PHE A 59 8.38 -47.79 17.79
C PHE A 59 7.88 -48.55 16.55
N PHE A 60 8.31 -48.15 15.35
CA PHE A 60 7.87 -48.79 14.11
C PHE A 60 8.34 -50.24 14.00
N TYR A 61 9.58 -50.53 14.42
CA TYR A 61 10.09 -51.89 14.49
C TYR A 61 9.22 -52.78 15.39
N SER A 62 8.81 -52.28 16.56
CA SER A 62 7.93 -53.02 17.49
C SER A 62 6.54 -53.32 16.91
N LYS A 63 6.11 -52.56 15.90
CA LYS A 63 4.82 -52.72 15.20
C LYS A 63 4.95 -53.49 13.88
N ASN A 64 6.15 -53.98 13.54
CA ASN A 64 6.46 -54.60 12.25
C ASN A 64 6.16 -53.66 11.05
N ILE A 65 6.46 -52.37 11.23
CA ILE A 65 6.34 -51.32 10.21
C ILE A 65 7.75 -50.91 9.80
N ASN A 66 8.05 -50.86 8.51
CA ASN A 66 9.36 -50.37 8.06
C ASN A 66 9.40 -48.85 8.17
N TYR A 67 10.48 -48.29 8.71
CA TYR A 67 10.66 -46.85 8.81
C TYR A 67 12.08 -46.43 8.44
N GLU A 68 12.19 -45.42 7.58
CA GLU A 68 13.46 -44.78 7.25
C GLU A 68 13.30 -43.29 6.98
N PHE A 69 14.35 -42.53 7.28
CA PHE A 69 14.39 -41.07 7.08
C PHE A 69 15.33 -40.75 5.92
N PHE A 70 14.83 -40.08 4.89
CA PHE A 70 15.58 -39.62 3.72
C PHE A 70 15.74 -38.10 3.70
N VAL A 71 16.92 -37.64 3.27
CA VAL A 71 17.27 -36.23 3.15
C VAL A 71 17.49 -35.87 1.69
N ILE A 72 16.69 -34.94 1.17
CA ILE A 72 16.91 -34.32 -0.14
C ILE A 72 17.94 -33.18 0.07
N PRO A 73 19.07 -33.18 -0.65
CA PRO A 73 20.05 -32.10 -0.53
C PRO A 73 19.44 -30.79 -1.04
N ASP A 74 19.82 -29.68 -0.42
CA ASP A 74 19.41 -28.37 -0.93
C ASP A 74 19.97 -28.10 -2.32
N LYS A 75 19.25 -27.26 -3.07
CA LYS A 75 19.68 -26.85 -4.40
C LYS A 75 21.04 -26.17 -4.39
N SER A 76 21.36 -25.38 -3.36
CA SER A 76 22.68 -24.74 -3.25
C SER A 76 23.82 -25.73 -3.10
N ILE A 77 23.56 -26.90 -2.51
CA ILE A 77 24.53 -28.00 -2.39
C ILE A 77 24.73 -28.67 -3.76
N THR A 78 23.64 -29.05 -4.42
CA THR A 78 23.66 -29.80 -5.69
C THR A 78 24.13 -28.95 -6.87
N ALA A 79 23.71 -27.68 -6.91
CA ALA A 79 24.01 -26.71 -7.96
C ALA A 79 25.06 -25.67 -7.54
N ARG A 80 25.95 -26.03 -6.62
CA ARG A 80 26.94 -25.14 -6.01
C ARG A 80 27.77 -24.34 -7.03
N GLN A 81 28.14 -24.95 -8.15
CA GLN A 81 28.92 -24.30 -9.19
C GLN A 81 28.23 -23.07 -9.80
N PHE A 82 26.90 -22.98 -9.68
CA PHE A 82 26.11 -21.87 -10.19
C PHE A 82 25.81 -20.79 -9.15
N LEU A 83 26.31 -20.88 -7.92
CA LEU A 83 26.19 -19.81 -6.94
C LEU A 83 26.89 -18.52 -7.42
N PRO A 84 26.37 -17.33 -7.07
CA PRO A 84 26.92 -16.04 -7.51
C PRO A 84 28.19 -15.61 -6.76
N PHE A 85 28.69 -16.44 -5.86
CA PHE A 85 29.89 -16.19 -5.07
C PHE A 85 30.78 -17.44 -5.04
N GLU A 86 32.06 -17.23 -4.75
CA GLU A 86 32.97 -18.33 -4.48
C GLU A 86 32.68 -18.91 -3.10
N THR A 87 32.65 -20.23 -3.01
CA THR A 87 32.29 -20.95 -1.79
C THR A 87 33.35 -21.96 -1.41
N ASN A 88 33.55 -22.14 -0.11
CA ASN A 88 34.24 -23.29 0.45
C ASN A 88 33.35 -24.54 0.35
N THR A 89 33.90 -25.71 0.70
CA THR A 89 33.10 -26.93 0.86
C THR A 89 31.95 -26.66 1.84
N PRO A 90 30.68 -26.96 1.48
CA PRO A 90 29.56 -26.66 2.35
C PRO A 90 29.64 -27.45 3.66
N LYS A 91 29.29 -26.80 4.77
CA LYS A 91 29.01 -27.48 6.04
C LYS A 91 27.58 -28.03 5.99
N ARG A 92 27.43 -29.33 6.25
CA ARG A 92 26.14 -30.02 6.15
C ARG A 92 25.85 -30.74 7.45
N ILE A 93 24.71 -30.43 8.07
CA ILE A 93 24.25 -31.16 9.27
C ILE A 93 23.98 -32.62 8.94
N THR A 94 23.53 -32.90 7.72
CA THR A 94 23.37 -34.27 7.22
C THR A 94 24.65 -35.09 7.34
N ASP A 95 25.83 -34.46 7.10
CA ASP A 95 27.12 -35.15 7.25
C ASP A 95 27.43 -35.46 8.72
N GLU A 96 27.00 -34.63 9.67
CA GLU A 96 27.14 -34.86 11.12
C GLU A 96 26.20 -35.97 11.65
N LEU A 97 25.04 -36.15 11.01
CA LEU A 97 24.06 -37.20 11.36
C LEU A 97 24.48 -38.60 10.87
N GLY A 98 25.34 -38.68 9.87
CA GLY A 98 25.91 -39.94 9.38
C GLY A 98 24.83 -40.95 8.95
N SER A 99 24.96 -42.21 9.38
CA SER A 99 24.05 -43.30 9.00
C SER A 99 22.68 -43.26 9.69
N LEU A 100 22.40 -42.23 10.51
CA LEU A 100 21.09 -42.09 11.14
C LEU A 100 20.00 -41.78 10.12
N VAL A 101 20.36 -41.05 9.06
CA VAL A 101 19.51 -40.63 7.94
C VAL A 101 20.11 -41.10 6.61
N CYS A 102 19.25 -41.29 5.61
CA CYS A 102 19.64 -41.64 4.26
C CYS A 102 19.82 -40.38 3.41
N ASP A 103 21.08 -39.99 3.15
CA ASP A 103 21.42 -38.82 2.32
C ASP A 103 21.24 -39.12 0.82
N LEU A 104 20.34 -38.41 0.16
CA LEU A 104 20.02 -38.61 -1.27
C LEU A 104 20.98 -37.85 -2.21
N ARG A 105 21.98 -37.11 -1.70
CA ARG A 105 22.97 -36.43 -2.56
C ARG A 105 23.73 -37.36 -3.49
N TYR A 106 23.81 -38.64 -3.17
CA TYR A 106 24.56 -39.62 -3.96
C TYR A 106 23.85 -40.02 -5.26
N ILE A 107 22.55 -39.74 -5.36
CA ILE A 107 21.73 -40.08 -6.54
C ILE A 107 21.12 -38.84 -7.21
N ILE A 108 20.94 -37.75 -6.46
CA ILE A 108 20.42 -36.47 -6.98
C ILE A 108 21.60 -35.70 -7.58
N THR A 109 21.47 -35.40 -8.87
CA THR A 109 22.47 -34.69 -9.66
C THR A 109 21.97 -33.32 -10.08
N ILE A 110 22.82 -32.56 -10.78
CA ILE A 110 22.46 -31.24 -11.28
C ILE A 110 21.31 -31.25 -12.30
N ASP A 111 21.11 -32.36 -13.00
CA ASP A 111 20.01 -32.52 -13.97
C ASP A 111 18.66 -32.75 -13.27
N ASP A 112 18.70 -33.05 -11.98
CA ASP A 112 17.53 -33.32 -11.14
C ASP A 112 17.03 -32.05 -10.43
N VAL A 113 17.66 -30.89 -10.61
CA VAL A 113 17.24 -29.61 -9.98
C VAL A 113 16.76 -28.58 -11.00
N LEU A 114 15.71 -27.85 -10.65
CA LEU A 114 15.07 -26.87 -11.52
C LEU A 114 15.79 -25.52 -11.45
N LYS A 115 15.93 -24.79 -12.57
CA LYS A 115 16.64 -23.50 -12.57
C LYS A 115 15.91 -22.38 -11.84
N ASN A 116 14.60 -22.28 -12.04
CA ASN A 116 13.74 -21.21 -11.54
C ASN A 116 12.96 -21.57 -10.25
N ASP A 117 13.22 -22.74 -9.68
CA ASP A 117 12.45 -23.30 -8.56
C ASP A 117 13.40 -23.86 -7.48
N THR A 118 12.95 -23.94 -6.23
CA THR A 118 13.73 -24.50 -5.10
C THR A 118 13.76 -26.02 -5.05
N HIS A 119 12.87 -26.71 -5.76
CA HIS A 119 12.67 -28.17 -5.65
C HIS A 119 13.44 -28.98 -6.72
N ILE A 120 13.51 -30.29 -6.50
CA ILE A 120 13.93 -31.27 -7.50
C ILE A 120 12.86 -31.44 -8.60
N SER A 121 13.28 -31.83 -9.81
CA SER A 121 12.39 -32.07 -10.94
C SER A 121 11.50 -33.29 -10.73
N VAL A 122 10.32 -33.33 -11.36
CA VAL A 122 9.43 -34.51 -11.31
C VAL A 122 10.12 -35.76 -11.88
N MET A 123 10.94 -35.60 -12.91
CA MET A 123 11.70 -36.70 -13.52
C MET A 123 12.73 -37.35 -12.59
N SER A 124 13.22 -36.61 -11.58
CA SER A 124 14.08 -37.19 -10.54
C SER A 124 13.39 -38.31 -9.75
N SER A 125 12.06 -38.38 -9.75
CA SER A 125 11.29 -39.46 -9.12
C SER A 125 11.61 -40.84 -9.65
N LEU A 126 12.03 -40.96 -10.92
CA LEU A 126 12.49 -42.22 -11.53
C LEU A 126 13.90 -42.64 -11.08
N LYS A 127 14.56 -41.85 -10.22
CA LYS A 127 15.81 -42.20 -9.53
C LYS A 127 15.58 -42.30 -8.02
N VAL A 128 14.96 -41.27 -7.45
CA VAL A 128 14.79 -41.11 -6.00
C VAL A 128 13.85 -42.16 -5.41
N THR A 129 12.64 -42.33 -5.95
CA THR A 129 11.69 -43.29 -5.43
C THR A 129 12.20 -44.73 -5.55
N PRO A 130 12.75 -45.19 -6.70
CA PRO A 130 13.36 -46.52 -6.79
C PRO A 130 14.47 -46.77 -5.79
N TYR A 131 15.32 -45.77 -5.52
CA TYR A 131 16.37 -45.89 -4.52
C TYR A 131 15.79 -46.03 -3.10
N ILE A 132 14.82 -45.20 -2.74
CA ILE A 132 14.09 -45.31 -1.46
C ILE A 132 13.50 -46.73 -1.33
N LEU A 133 12.79 -47.21 -2.35
CA LEU A 133 12.19 -48.54 -2.35
C LEU A 133 13.24 -49.66 -2.25
N SER A 134 14.44 -49.50 -2.82
CA SER A 134 15.53 -50.47 -2.69
C SER A 134 16.00 -50.64 -1.24
N ILE A 135 16.05 -49.54 -0.48
CA ILE A 135 16.38 -49.55 0.94
C ILE A 135 15.25 -50.19 1.75
N MET A 136 13.99 -49.87 1.42
CA MET A 136 12.83 -50.38 2.15
C MET A 136 12.52 -51.86 1.86
N ASN A 137 12.71 -52.33 0.62
CA ASN A 137 12.06 -53.55 0.11
C ASN A 137 13.01 -54.58 -0.57
N LYS A 138 14.32 -54.57 -0.26
CA LYS A 138 15.31 -55.62 -0.64
C LYS A 138 15.30 -56.02 -2.13
N ASP A 139 15.35 -55.04 -3.03
CA ASP A 139 15.52 -55.22 -4.47
C ASP A 139 16.42 -54.10 -5.01
N THR A 140 16.79 -54.13 -6.29
CA THR A 140 17.66 -53.11 -6.89
C THR A 140 16.89 -51.85 -7.31
N PRO A 141 17.50 -50.65 -7.23
CA PRO A 141 16.89 -49.43 -7.73
C PRO A 141 16.45 -49.53 -9.20
N ASP A 142 17.27 -50.17 -10.06
CA ASP A 142 16.96 -50.30 -11.49
C ASP A 142 15.69 -51.12 -11.74
N ASN A 143 15.45 -52.18 -10.95
CA ASN A 143 14.24 -52.98 -11.08
C ASN A 143 12.99 -52.18 -10.68
N TYR A 144 13.05 -51.41 -9.59
CA TYR A 144 11.95 -50.52 -9.22
C TYR A 144 11.73 -49.41 -10.25
N ALA A 145 12.80 -48.82 -10.79
CA ALA A 145 12.70 -47.80 -11.84
C ALA A 145 11.99 -48.35 -13.08
N GLN A 146 12.31 -49.58 -13.50
CA GLN A 146 11.64 -50.22 -14.62
C GLN A 146 10.16 -50.45 -14.34
N LYS A 147 9.81 -51.03 -13.18
CA LYS A 147 8.41 -51.27 -12.79
C LYS A 147 7.59 -49.97 -12.76
N ILE A 148 8.17 -48.88 -12.26
CA ILE A 148 7.52 -47.56 -12.21
C ILE A 148 7.33 -47.01 -13.63
N ARG A 149 8.33 -47.11 -14.51
CA ARG A 149 8.21 -46.69 -15.92
C ARG A 149 7.13 -47.46 -16.65
N ASP A 150 6.98 -48.75 -16.40
CA ASP A 150 5.93 -49.57 -17.03
C ASP A 150 4.51 -49.10 -16.61
N LYS A 151 4.39 -48.42 -15.47
CA LYS A 151 3.14 -47.87 -14.92
C LYS A 151 2.92 -46.39 -15.19
N THR A 152 3.86 -45.72 -15.85
CA THR A 152 3.83 -44.26 -16.04
C THR A 152 4.17 -43.85 -17.46
N HIS A 153 3.89 -42.60 -17.80
CA HIS A 153 4.34 -41.94 -19.03
C HIS A 153 4.74 -40.50 -18.72
N VAL A 154 5.43 -39.87 -19.67
CA VAL A 154 5.93 -38.50 -19.54
C VAL A 154 5.03 -37.55 -20.30
N GLU A 155 4.65 -36.45 -19.66
CA GLU A 155 3.97 -35.31 -20.30
C GLU A 155 4.83 -34.06 -20.17
N VAL A 156 4.59 -33.06 -21.03
CA VAL A 156 5.28 -31.76 -20.94
C VAL A 156 4.28 -30.70 -20.49
N VAL A 157 4.61 -30.01 -19.40
CA VAL A 157 3.76 -28.96 -18.80
C VAL A 157 4.52 -27.64 -18.67
N ASP A 158 3.79 -26.54 -18.72
CA ASP A 158 4.33 -25.23 -18.38
C ASP A 158 4.38 -25.08 -16.85
N HIS A 159 5.59 -24.91 -16.30
CA HIS A 159 5.81 -24.77 -14.86
C HIS A 159 6.31 -23.38 -14.50
N LYS A 160 5.63 -22.75 -13.54
CA LYS A 160 6.08 -21.50 -12.94
C LYS A 160 6.83 -21.77 -11.63
N GLY A 161 8.13 -21.48 -11.63
CA GLY A 161 8.99 -21.72 -10.46
C GLY A 161 8.64 -20.86 -9.25
N ASP A 162 8.72 -21.44 -8.05
CA ASP A 162 8.37 -20.77 -6.79
C ASP A 162 9.24 -19.54 -6.44
N LEU A 163 10.50 -19.51 -6.87
CA LEU A 163 11.41 -18.37 -6.72
C LEU A 163 10.93 -17.13 -7.51
N PHE A 164 10.07 -17.32 -8.50
CA PHE A 164 9.47 -16.24 -9.29
C PHE A 164 8.09 -15.81 -8.78
N PHE A 165 7.65 -16.27 -7.61
CA PHE A 165 6.48 -15.69 -6.97
C PHE A 165 6.76 -14.26 -6.49
N VAL A 166 5.78 -13.36 -6.59
CA VAL A 166 5.97 -11.91 -6.36
C VAL A 166 6.55 -11.60 -4.98
N PHE A 167 6.19 -12.39 -3.97
CA PHE A 167 6.69 -12.24 -2.60
C PHE A 167 8.10 -12.82 -2.41
N ASN A 168 8.55 -13.74 -3.27
CA ASN A 168 9.90 -14.30 -3.26
C ASN A 168 10.87 -13.51 -4.15
N TRP A 169 10.39 -12.96 -5.25
CA TRP A 169 11.20 -12.32 -6.29
C TRP A 169 11.80 -10.99 -5.81
N SER A 170 13.13 -10.92 -5.80
CA SER A 170 13.92 -9.77 -5.30
C SER A 170 14.11 -8.65 -6.32
N TYR A 171 13.84 -8.88 -7.59
CA TYR A 171 14.15 -7.94 -8.67
C TYR A 171 12.87 -7.31 -9.27
N PRO A 172 12.97 -6.33 -10.19
CA PRO A 172 11.82 -5.85 -10.95
C PRO A 172 11.15 -6.96 -11.77
N GLN A 173 9.84 -6.85 -12.04
CA GLN A 173 9.12 -7.75 -12.95
C GLN A 173 9.27 -7.29 -14.40
N ASP A 174 10.51 -7.31 -14.87
CA ASP A 174 10.93 -6.94 -16.22
C ASP A 174 10.86 -8.14 -17.19
N ASP A 175 11.44 -8.00 -18.38
CA ASP A 175 11.43 -9.07 -19.39
C ASP A 175 12.23 -10.30 -18.95
N ARG A 176 13.20 -10.17 -18.04
CA ARG A 176 13.90 -11.31 -17.43
C ARG A 176 12.96 -12.11 -16.55
N PHE A 177 12.10 -11.44 -15.77
CA PHE A 177 11.05 -12.13 -15.01
C PHE A 177 10.15 -12.93 -15.94
N LYS A 178 9.65 -12.32 -17.02
CA LYS A 178 8.78 -13.01 -18.00
C LYS A 178 9.47 -14.20 -18.67
N LYS A 179 10.76 -14.06 -18.98
CA LYS A 179 11.53 -15.07 -19.72
C LYS A 179 11.84 -16.32 -18.90
N TYR A 180 12.10 -16.17 -17.60
CA TYR A 180 12.60 -17.29 -16.76
C TYR A 180 11.61 -17.75 -15.68
N ALA A 181 10.52 -17.02 -15.45
CA ALA A 181 9.49 -17.45 -14.51
C ALA A 181 8.84 -18.77 -14.92
N HIS A 182 8.68 -19.00 -16.22
CA HIS A 182 8.05 -20.19 -16.79
C HIS A 182 9.07 -21.04 -17.56
N ILE A 183 9.05 -22.34 -17.33
CA ILE A 183 9.85 -23.32 -18.09
C ILE A 183 8.97 -24.52 -18.45
N GLN A 184 9.24 -25.11 -19.61
CA GLN A 184 8.61 -26.38 -20.00
C GLN A 184 9.31 -27.51 -19.26
N LEU A 185 8.54 -28.31 -18.51
CA LEU A 185 9.05 -29.44 -17.73
C LEU A 185 8.37 -30.73 -18.14
N GLU A 186 9.16 -31.79 -18.15
CA GLU A 186 8.66 -33.16 -18.15
C GLU A 186 8.08 -33.49 -16.78
N THR A 187 6.83 -33.92 -16.75
CA THR A 187 6.12 -34.46 -15.59
C THR A 187 5.82 -35.94 -15.81
N LEU A 188 5.57 -36.66 -14.71
CA LEU A 188 5.29 -38.08 -14.72
C LEU A 188 3.80 -38.30 -14.42
N GLU A 189 3.10 -38.96 -15.34
CA GLU A 189 1.69 -39.31 -15.18
C GLU A 189 1.50 -40.83 -15.12
N LEU A 190 0.43 -41.27 -14.46
CA LEU A 190 0.10 -42.69 -14.30
C LEU A 190 -0.65 -43.20 -15.52
N ASN A 191 -0.35 -44.43 -15.95
CA ASN A 191 -1.05 -45.10 -17.04
C ASN A 191 -2.43 -45.63 -16.59
N ASP A 192 -2.55 -45.97 -15.31
CA ASP A 192 -3.74 -46.54 -14.70
C ASP A 192 -4.48 -45.48 -13.87
N ASP A 193 -5.81 -45.62 -13.78
CA ASP A 193 -6.63 -44.80 -12.91
C ASP A 193 -6.30 -45.05 -11.42
N TYR A 194 -6.34 -43.97 -10.64
CA TYR A 194 -6.22 -43.98 -9.19
C TYR A 194 -7.23 -42.99 -8.59
N THR A 195 -7.62 -43.22 -7.34
CA THR A 195 -8.59 -42.39 -6.63
C THR A 195 -7.87 -41.52 -5.61
N GLN A 196 -8.08 -40.20 -5.68
CA GLN A 196 -7.78 -39.32 -4.55
C GLN A 196 -8.99 -39.32 -3.61
N VAL A 197 -8.79 -39.70 -2.36
CA VAL A 197 -9.84 -39.69 -1.33
C VAL A 197 -10.22 -38.25 -1.01
N SER A 198 -11.52 -37.99 -0.83
CA SER A 198 -11.99 -36.64 -0.53
C SER A 198 -11.42 -36.18 0.79
N LEU A 199 -11.13 -34.88 0.91
CA LEU A 199 -10.54 -34.33 2.12
C LEU A 199 -11.46 -34.51 3.34
N GLU A 200 -12.77 -34.50 3.12
CA GLU A 200 -13.82 -34.70 4.13
C GLU A 200 -13.81 -36.14 4.68
N ASP A 201 -13.31 -37.10 3.91
CA ASP A 201 -13.20 -38.51 4.33
C ASP A 201 -11.92 -38.78 5.12
N ILE A 202 -10.96 -37.84 5.14
CA ILE A 202 -9.80 -37.87 6.04
C ILE A 202 -10.24 -37.33 7.41
N PRO A 203 -9.86 -37.95 8.55
CA PRO A 203 -10.14 -37.43 9.88
C PRO A 203 -9.68 -35.97 10.03
N GLU A 204 -10.49 -35.16 10.69
CA GLU A 204 -10.35 -33.69 10.72
C GLU A 204 -8.94 -33.24 11.17
N GLU A 205 -8.41 -33.92 12.18
CA GLU A 205 -7.09 -33.70 12.76
C GLU A 205 -5.91 -33.95 11.79
N TYR A 206 -6.13 -34.66 10.68
CA TYR A 206 -5.09 -34.97 9.68
C TYR A 206 -5.27 -34.26 8.34
N ARG A 207 -6.40 -33.57 8.14
CA ARG A 207 -6.72 -32.89 6.87
C ARG A 207 -5.72 -31.79 6.54
N TYR A 208 -5.30 -31.04 7.57
CA TYR A 208 -4.54 -29.81 7.40
C TYR A 208 -3.37 -29.72 8.37
N VAL A 209 -2.29 -29.11 7.88
CA VAL A 209 -1.16 -28.68 8.69
C VAL A 209 -0.87 -27.24 8.29
N SER A 210 -1.24 -26.31 9.15
CA SER A 210 -1.48 -24.93 8.74
C SER A 210 -2.35 -24.90 7.48
N LYS A 211 -2.00 -24.12 6.48
CA LYS A 211 -2.77 -23.98 5.23
C LYS A 211 -2.57 -25.15 4.24
N ARG A 212 -1.77 -26.16 4.56
CA ARG A 212 -1.42 -27.25 3.64
C ARG A 212 -2.31 -28.47 3.84
N LYS A 213 -2.82 -29.03 2.74
CA LYS A 213 -3.73 -30.19 2.72
C LYS A 213 -2.97 -31.49 2.65
N SER A 214 -3.21 -32.41 3.57
CA SER A 214 -2.76 -33.79 3.42
C SER A 214 -3.45 -34.44 2.23
N GLU A 215 -2.79 -35.41 1.62
CA GLU A 215 -3.31 -36.09 0.43
C GLU A 215 -3.36 -37.60 0.66
N TYR A 216 -4.48 -38.23 0.31
CA TYR A 216 -4.67 -39.67 0.41
C TYR A 216 -5.06 -40.24 -0.96
N TYR A 217 -4.28 -41.18 -1.45
CA TYR A 217 -4.51 -41.85 -2.73
C TYR A 217 -4.68 -43.36 -2.58
N ILE A 218 -5.55 -43.92 -3.42
CA ILE A 218 -5.80 -45.36 -3.56
C ILE A 218 -5.56 -45.74 -5.01
N ASN A 219 -4.63 -46.66 -5.27
CA ASN A 219 -4.34 -47.20 -6.60
C ASN A 219 -4.51 -48.74 -6.61
N PRO A 220 -5.67 -49.24 -7.08
CA PRO A 220 -5.91 -50.68 -7.17
C PRO A 220 -4.95 -51.43 -8.11
N ASN A 221 -4.32 -50.72 -9.06
CA ASN A 221 -3.43 -51.27 -10.09
C ASN A 221 -1.94 -51.05 -9.77
N SER A 222 -1.63 -50.66 -8.53
CA SER A 222 -0.28 -50.45 -8.02
C SER A 222 0.60 -51.71 -8.13
N ILE A 223 1.93 -51.51 -8.12
CA ILE A 223 2.92 -52.59 -8.21
C ILE A 223 2.90 -53.50 -6.96
N SER A 224 2.55 -52.95 -5.80
CA SER A 224 2.51 -53.61 -4.51
C SER A 224 1.16 -53.39 -3.83
N ASP A 225 0.76 -54.36 -3.04
CA ASP A 225 -0.48 -54.37 -2.27
C ASP A 225 -0.35 -53.61 -0.91
N LYS A 226 0.83 -53.05 -0.64
CA LYS A 226 1.21 -52.33 0.57
C LYS A 226 0.59 -50.95 0.72
N LYS A 227 0.54 -50.46 1.96
CA LYS A 227 0.18 -49.10 2.36
C LYS A 227 1.39 -48.33 2.86
N ALA A 228 1.46 -47.03 2.54
CA ALA A 228 2.53 -46.17 3.03
C ALA A 228 2.04 -44.83 3.61
N ILE A 229 2.65 -44.39 4.72
CA ILE A 229 2.59 -42.98 5.14
C ILE A 229 3.87 -42.31 4.68
N ILE A 230 3.75 -41.17 4.00
CA ILE A 230 4.88 -40.32 3.60
C ILE A 230 4.82 -39.04 4.43
N LEU A 231 5.72 -38.90 5.41
CA LEU A 231 5.90 -37.66 6.17
C LEU A 231 6.76 -36.71 5.32
N ARG A 232 6.17 -35.62 4.83
CA ARG A 232 6.77 -34.86 3.72
C ARG A 232 6.88 -33.36 3.92
N ASP A 233 7.75 -32.77 3.11
CA ASP A 233 7.72 -31.36 2.72
C ASP A 233 7.36 -31.18 1.23
N SER A 234 7.52 -29.98 0.70
CA SER A 234 7.13 -29.65 -0.68
C SER A 234 8.03 -30.28 -1.75
N SER A 235 9.25 -30.71 -1.42
CA SER A 235 10.13 -31.42 -2.36
C SER A 235 9.60 -32.80 -2.72
N THR A 236 8.76 -33.39 -1.86
CA THR A 236 8.14 -34.70 -2.11
C THR A 236 7.02 -34.64 -3.14
N ASN A 237 6.49 -33.46 -3.47
CA ASN A 237 5.46 -33.31 -4.51
C ASN A 237 5.92 -33.87 -5.86
N SER A 238 7.22 -33.71 -6.17
CA SER A 238 7.85 -34.27 -7.37
C SER A 238 7.89 -35.81 -7.39
N LEU A 239 7.67 -36.46 -6.24
CA LEU A 239 7.73 -37.91 -6.05
C LEU A 239 6.35 -38.57 -5.90
N THR A 240 5.26 -37.78 -5.91
CA THR A 240 3.91 -38.29 -5.58
C THR A 240 3.48 -39.43 -6.50
N LYS A 241 3.63 -39.26 -7.82
CA LYS A 241 3.13 -40.21 -8.83
C LYS A 241 3.90 -41.53 -8.83
N SER A 242 5.22 -41.49 -8.61
CA SER A 242 6.03 -42.70 -8.49
C SER A 242 5.67 -43.51 -7.25
N PHE A 243 5.38 -42.86 -6.12
CA PHE A 243 4.89 -43.56 -4.92
C PHE A 243 3.50 -44.17 -5.13
N ILE A 244 2.56 -43.43 -5.74
CA ILE A 244 1.22 -43.95 -6.07
C ILE A 244 1.30 -45.12 -7.06
N SER A 245 2.27 -45.13 -7.99
CA SER A 245 2.46 -46.26 -8.90
C SER A 245 2.86 -47.55 -8.15
N TYR A 246 3.58 -47.40 -7.02
CA TYR A 246 4.12 -48.53 -6.28
C TYR A 246 3.18 -49.06 -5.21
N TYR A 247 2.63 -48.19 -4.36
CA TYR A 247 1.80 -48.55 -3.21
C TYR A 247 0.31 -48.54 -3.54
N ARG A 248 -0.45 -49.44 -2.92
CA ARG A 248 -1.92 -49.49 -3.09
C ARG A 248 -2.62 -48.34 -2.39
N GLU A 249 -2.13 -47.93 -1.23
CA GLU A 249 -2.63 -46.76 -0.50
C GLU A 249 -1.46 -45.90 -0.06
N VAL A 250 -1.52 -44.59 -0.32
CA VAL A 250 -0.47 -43.65 0.10
C VAL A 250 -1.09 -42.44 0.78
N PHE A 251 -0.69 -42.20 2.02
CA PHE A 251 -1.07 -41.01 2.77
C PHE A 251 0.12 -40.06 2.89
N PHE A 252 0.08 -38.97 2.14
CA PHE A 252 1.07 -37.91 2.20
C PHE A 252 0.68 -36.89 3.28
N TYR A 253 1.35 -36.99 4.42
CA TYR A 253 1.07 -36.16 5.59
C TYR A 253 2.05 -34.98 5.66
N TRP A 254 1.52 -33.75 5.74
CA TRP A 254 2.35 -32.54 5.74
C TRP A 254 3.10 -32.27 7.02
N ASP A 255 2.66 -32.89 8.11
CA ASP A 255 3.27 -32.66 9.40
C ASP A 255 4.43 -33.62 9.58
N HIS A 256 5.56 -33.21 9.05
CA HIS A 256 6.84 -33.87 9.29
C HIS A 256 7.40 -33.48 10.65
N TRP A 257 6.92 -32.45 11.34
CA TRP A 257 7.53 -32.00 12.59
C TRP A 257 7.08 -32.81 13.81
N TYR A 258 5.87 -33.36 13.77
CA TYR A 258 5.30 -34.13 14.86
C TYR A 258 5.17 -35.62 14.49
N PHE A 259 5.35 -36.46 15.50
CA PHE A 259 5.03 -37.88 15.41
C PHE A 259 3.63 -38.09 16.00
N ASN A 260 2.71 -38.62 15.19
CA ASN A 260 1.34 -38.90 15.61
C ASN A 260 1.07 -40.41 15.57
N LYS A 261 0.89 -41.03 16.75
CA LYS A 261 0.57 -42.45 16.85
C LYS A 261 -0.81 -42.79 16.35
N GLU A 262 -1.79 -41.94 16.64
CA GLU A 262 -3.20 -42.15 16.27
C GLU A 262 -3.33 -42.19 14.74
N LEU A 263 -2.54 -41.37 14.02
CA LEU A 263 -2.44 -41.44 12.56
C LEU A 263 -1.94 -42.82 12.09
N VAL A 264 -0.88 -43.34 12.71
CA VAL A 264 -0.30 -44.65 12.37
C VAL A 264 -1.31 -45.77 12.65
N GLU A 265 -2.04 -45.70 13.76
CA GLU A 265 -3.05 -46.68 14.13
C GLU A 265 -4.26 -46.64 13.19
N TRP A 266 -4.75 -45.44 12.87
CA TRP A 266 -5.86 -45.24 11.93
C TRP A 266 -5.52 -45.75 10.53
N PHE A 267 -4.36 -45.37 9.99
CA PHE A 267 -4.00 -45.71 8.62
C PHE A 267 -3.44 -47.13 8.48
N SER A 268 -2.81 -47.66 9.54
CA SER A 268 -2.17 -48.99 9.58
C SER A 268 -1.21 -49.25 8.40
N PRO A 269 -0.13 -48.45 8.24
CA PRO A 269 0.81 -48.59 7.14
C PRO A 269 1.72 -49.83 7.26
N ASP A 270 2.20 -50.33 6.12
CA ASP A 270 3.31 -51.28 6.07
C ASP A 270 4.66 -50.57 6.14
N ASP A 271 4.76 -49.42 5.47
CA ASP A 271 5.96 -48.61 5.37
C ASP A 271 5.67 -47.15 5.80
N VAL A 272 6.57 -46.53 6.57
CA VAL A 272 6.55 -45.10 6.88
C VAL A 272 7.84 -44.48 6.38
N ILE A 273 7.72 -43.51 5.48
CA ILE A 273 8.85 -42.88 4.82
C ILE A 273 8.85 -41.41 5.19
N GLU A 274 9.90 -40.96 5.86
CA GLU A 274 10.08 -39.55 6.18
C GLU A 274 11.04 -38.91 5.18
N ILE A 275 10.62 -37.86 4.49
CA ILE A 275 11.41 -37.18 3.47
C ILE A 275 11.44 -35.69 3.80
N ARG A 276 12.64 -35.14 4.00
CA ARG A 276 12.82 -33.70 4.22
C ARG A 276 13.95 -33.16 3.37
N THR A 277 13.79 -31.91 2.93
CA THR A 277 14.87 -31.10 2.38
C THR A 277 15.80 -30.69 3.51
N GLU A 278 17.11 -30.72 3.22
CA GLU A 278 18.17 -30.55 4.20
C GLU A 278 18.02 -29.31 5.11
N ARG A 279 17.64 -28.15 4.57
CA ARG A 279 17.38 -26.90 5.33
C ARG A 279 16.34 -27.03 6.45
N PHE A 280 15.44 -28.02 6.38
CA PHE A 280 14.44 -28.27 7.42
C PHE A 280 14.96 -29.15 8.56
N ILE A 281 16.17 -29.69 8.46
CA ILE A 281 16.78 -30.48 9.54
C ILE A 281 17.16 -29.59 10.73
N GLU A 282 17.40 -28.28 10.54
CA GLU A 282 17.82 -27.34 11.60
C GLU A 282 16.73 -26.90 12.58
N ASN A 283 15.45 -27.04 12.21
CA ASN A 283 14.33 -26.58 13.02
C ASN A 283 13.47 -27.72 13.61
N PRO A 284 14.02 -28.88 14.04
CA PRO A 284 13.21 -30.03 14.38
C PRO A 284 12.58 -29.87 15.76
N HIS A 285 11.37 -30.42 15.89
CA HIS A 285 10.60 -30.44 17.13
C HIS A 285 10.89 -31.67 18.03
N TYR A 286 11.88 -32.49 17.65
CA TYR A 286 12.37 -33.69 18.37
C TYR A 286 11.28 -34.60 18.96
N PRO A 287 10.22 -34.96 18.22
CA PRO A 287 9.16 -35.80 18.78
C PRO A 287 9.71 -37.18 19.13
N MET A 288 9.40 -37.68 20.33
CA MET A 288 9.71 -39.06 20.72
C MET A 288 8.42 -39.88 20.67
N ALA A 289 8.52 -41.15 20.30
CA ALA A 289 7.37 -42.02 20.26
C ALA A 289 6.79 -42.31 21.65
N GLU A 290 7.52 -42.15 22.75
CA GLU A 290 6.99 -42.47 24.09
C GLU A 290 6.13 -41.35 24.69
N ASN A 291 6.43 -40.10 24.35
CA ASN A 291 5.72 -38.94 24.84
C ASN A 291 4.83 -38.44 23.70
N ASP A 292 3.50 -38.49 23.85
CA ASP A 292 2.60 -37.73 22.97
C ASP A 292 2.91 -36.25 23.19
N PHE A 293 3.85 -35.75 22.41
CA PHE A 293 4.49 -34.47 22.62
C PHE A 293 3.51 -33.39 22.19
N LYS A 294 2.64 -32.95 23.11
CA LYS A 294 1.88 -31.71 22.94
C LYS A 294 2.84 -30.54 23.09
N ILE A 295 3.56 -30.19 22.01
CA ILE A 295 4.34 -28.95 21.96
C ILE A 295 3.36 -27.81 22.12
N LYS A 296 3.79 -26.75 22.82
CA LYS A 296 3.05 -25.49 22.81
C LYS A 296 2.97 -24.97 21.38
N GLN A 297 1.81 -25.08 20.75
CA GLN A 297 1.63 -24.64 19.37
C GLN A 297 1.44 -23.13 19.32
N ASP A 298 1.87 -22.51 18.22
CA ASP A 298 1.63 -21.10 18.00
C ASP A 298 0.17 -20.85 17.60
N LEU A 299 -0.38 -19.74 18.08
CA LEU A 299 -1.70 -19.27 17.69
C LEU A 299 -1.62 -18.47 16.38
N ILE A 300 -2.61 -18.70 15.53
CA ILE A 300 -2.87 -17.90 14.33
C ILE A 300 -4.05 -16.98 14.63
N LEU A 301 -3.80 -15.67 14.54
CA LEU A 301 -4.82 -14.63 14.71
C LEU A 301 -5.15 -13.95 13.38
N ASN A 302 -6.38 -14.13 12.92
CA ASN A 302 -6.92 -13.46 11.75
C ASN A 302 -7.73 -12.24 12.19
N LEU A 303 -7.12 -11.06 12.14
CA LEU A 303 -7.76 -9.80 12.51
C LEU A 303 -8.72 -9.32 11.42
N GLU A 304 -10.02 -9.32 11.71
CA GLU A 304 -11.07 -8.88 10.78
C GLU A 304 -11.46 -7.41 11.00
N LYS A 305 -11.62 -7.00 12.27
CA LYS A 305 -12.03 -5.64 12.65
C LYS A 305 -11.20 -5.13 13.82
N PHE A 306 -10.72 -3.90 13.71
CA PHE A 306 -10.04 -3.20 14.80
C PHE A 306 -10.19 -1.70 14.59
N VAL A 307 -11.33 -1.15 14.99
CA VAL A 307 -11.72 0.24 14.65
C VAL A 307 -12.17 0.96 15.91
N SER A 308 -11.76 2.22 16.07
CA SER A 308 -12.26 3.10 17.12
C SER A 308 -12.98 4.29 16.50
N TYR A 309 -14.16 4.61 17.03
CA TYR A 309 -15.03 5.69 16.55
C TYR A 309 -15.97 6.09 17.69
N ASP A 310 -16.35 7.37 17.78
CA ASP A 310 -17.29 7.91 18.79
C ASP A 310 -17.14 7.32 20.21
N LYS A 311 -15.91 7.39 20.75
CA LYS A 311 -15.54 6.81 22.04
C LYS A 311 -15.95 5.34 22.18
N ARG A 312 -15.82 4.56 21.11
CA ARG A 312 -16.06 3.13 21.07
C ARG A 312 -14.88 2.42 20.42
N LEU A 313 -14.62 1.17 20.80
CA LEU A 313 -13.63 0.29 20.17
C LEU A 313 -14.28 -1.04 19.80
N ASP A 314 -14.32 -1.31 18.50
CA ASP A 314 -14.80 -2.58 17.94
C ASP A 314 -13.61 -3.46 17.56
N VAL A 315 -13.58 -4.68 18.10
CA VAL A 315 -12.53 -5.67 17.88
C VAL A 315 -13.17 -6.98 17.43
N LYS A 316 -12.73 -7.49 16.28
CA LYS A 316 -13.13 -8.79 15.75
C LYS A 316 -11.94 -9.56 15.19
N PHE A 317 -11.71 -10.78 15.67
CA PHE A 317 -10.70 -11.68 15.12
C PHE A 317 -11.03 -13.15 15.38
N ASN A 318 -10.46 -14.03 14.56
CA ASN A 318 -10.56 -15.48 14.74
C ASN A 318 -9.22 -16.03 15.24
N ILE A 319 -9.29 -16.96 16.17
CA ILE A 319 -8.15 -17.63 16.81
C ILE A 319 -8.16 -19.08 16.39
N MET A 320 -7.05 -19.52 15.82
CA MET A 320 -6.82 -20.90 15.44
C MET A 320 -5.45 -21.36 15.93
N ASP A 321 -5.25 -22.67 16.06
CA ASP A 321 -3.90 -23.21 16.25
C ASP A 321 -3.13 -23.30 14.93
N TYR A 322 -1.91 -23.81 15.03
CA TYR A 322 -1.04 -24.12 13.90
C TYR A 322 -1.68 -25.07 12.86
N TYR A 323 -2.67 -25.88 13.23
CA TYR A 323 -3.41 -26.80 12.35
C TYR A 323 -4.72 -26.20 11.81
N ASN A 324 -4.94 -24.89 12.00
CA ASN A 324 -6.19 -24.18 11.71
C ASN A 324 -7.42 -24.74 12.47
N ARG A 325 -7.20 -25.42 13.60
CA ARG A 325 -8.30 -25.81 14.48
C ARG A 325 -8.70 -24.59 15.29
N ILE A 326 -10.00 -24.41 15.40
CA ILE A 326 -10.60 -23.35 16.19
C ILE A 326 -10.26 -23.57 17.67
N ILE A 327 -9.66 -22.57 18.33
CA ILE A 327 -9.35 -22.65 19.77
C ILE A 327 -10.16 -21.62 20.55
N ASP A 328 -10.90 -22.11 21.55
CA ASP A 328 -11.44 -21.22 22.57
C ASP A 328 -10.37 -20.72 23.53
N SER A 329 -10.25 -19.40 23.61
CA SER A 329 -9.20 -18.70 24.33
C SER A 329 -9.78 -17.62 25.22
N LYS A 330 -9.10 -17.36 26.33
CA LYS A 330 -9.30 -16.15 27.12
C LYS A 330 -8.56 -15.00 26.44
N VAL A 331 -9.17 -13.82 26.37
CA VAL A 331 -8.58 -12.63 25.74
C VAL A 331 -8.61 -11.49 26.74
N ASP A 332 -7.44 -10.92 27.01
CA ASP A 332 -7.27 -9.73 27.84
C ASP A 332 -6.93 -8.54 26.95
N ILE A 333 -7.70 -7.46 27.05
CA ILE A 333 -7.49 -6.22 26.32
C ILE A 333 -7.05 -5.15 27.30
N TYR A 334 -5.94 -4.50 27.01
CA TYR A 334 -5.36 -3.42 27.78
C TYR A 334 -5.36 -2.13 26.97
N LEU A 335 -5.64 -1.01 27.62
CA LEU A 335 -5.53 0.33 27.07
C LEU A 335 -4.45 1.10 27.84
N ASN A 336 -3.33 1.44 27.17
CA ASN A 336 -2.12 2.00 27.80
C ASN A 336 -1.68 1.18 29.04
N ASP A 337 -1.63 -0.15 28.90
CA ASP A 337 -1.30 -1.13 29.95
C ASP A 337 -2.30 -1.26 31.11
N ASN A 338 -3.40 -0.51 31.13
CA ASN A 338 -4.51 -0.74 32.06
C ASN A 338 -5.47 -1.78 31.48
N LEU A 339 -5.85 -2.79 32.25
CA LEU A 339 -6.81 -3.80 31.79
C LEU A 339 -8.17 -3.15 31.52
N LEU A 340 -8.59 -3.14 30.27
CA LEU A 340 -9.90 -2.67 29.82
C LEU A 340 -10.95 -3.75 30.03
N ALA A 341 -10.66 -4.97 29.58
CA ALA A 341 -11.58 -6.09 29.68
C ALA A 341 -10.85 -7.44 29.60
N THR A 342 -11.51 -8.45 30.16
CA THR A 342 -11.16 -9.87 30.03
C THR A 342 -12.40 -10.60 29.54
N ASP A 343 -12.28 -11.34 28.44
CA ASP A 343 -13.39 -12.12 27.87
C ASP A 343 -12.89 -13.49 27.37
N SER A 344 -13.79 -14.30 26.83
CA SER A 344 -13.45 -15.57 26.19
C SER A 344 -14.05 -15.62 24.79
N THR A 345 -13.40 -16.33 23.88
CA THR A 345 -13.98 -16.61 22.56
C THR A 345 -15.04 -17.70 22.63
N SER A 346 -15.90 -17.74 21.62
CA SER A 346 -16.81 -18.85 21.37
C SER A 346 -16.62 -19.34 19.94
N GLY A 347 -16.25 -20.61 19.77
CA GLY A 347 -15.85 -21.12 18.46
C GLY A 347 -14.64 -20.36 17.91
N GLY A 348 -13.69 -19.98 18.78
CA GLY A 348 -12.48 -19.23 18.45
C GLY A 348 -12.70 -17.84 17.85
N ILE A 349 -13.94 -17.36 17.79
CA ILE A 349 -14.27 -16.00 17.37
C ILE A 349 -14.28 -15.10 18.59
N PHE A 350 -13.52 -14.02 18.51
CA PHE A 350 -13.61 -12.89 19.42
C PHE A 350 -14.29 -11.73 18.70
N GLU A 351 -15.47 -11.32 19.15
CA GLU A 351 -16.18 -10.15 18.62
C GLU A 351 -16.76 -9.32 19.78
N LYS A 352 -16.19 -8.14 20.01
CA LYS A 352 -16.56 -7.26 21.12
C LYS A 352 -16.53 -5.79 20.72
N SER A 353 -17.37 -5.04 21.41
CA SER A 353 -17.48 -3.59 21.32
C SER A 353 -17.31 -3.04 22.73
N TYR A 354 -16.38 -2.11 22.90
CA TYR A 354 -16.10 -1.46 24.18
C TYR A 354 -16.51 0.00 24.14
N ASP A 355 -17.28 0.43 25.14
CA ASP A 355 -17.53 1.84 25.40
C ASP A 355 -16.31 2.46 26.09
N LEU A 356 -15.79 3.53 25.49
CA LEU A 356 -14.65 4.30 25.95
C LEU A 356 -15.07 5.72 26.38
N SER A 357 -16.35 5.96 26.65
CA SER A 357 -16.89 7.28 27.04
C SER A 357 -16.21 7.88 28.27
N ASP A 358 -15.75 7.04 29.20
CA ASP A 358 -15.03 7.44 30.42
C ASP A 358 -13.54 7.75 30.17
N TYR A 359 -13.02 7.47 28.97
CA TYR A 359 -11.64 7.76 28.62
C TYR A 359 -11.52 9.16 28.01
N PRO A 360 -10.53 9.96 28.44
CA PRO A 360 -10.21 11.23 27.79
C PRO A 360 -9.95 11.06 26.29
N ILE A 361 -10.14 12.14 25.54
CA ILE A 361 -9.80 12.14 24.11
C ILE A 361 -8.28 12.20 23.97
N ASP A 362 -7.67 11.09 23.56
CA ASP A 362 -6.24 10.96 23.32
C ASP A 362 -5.92 9.75 22.42
N ASN A 363 -4.64 9.58 22.12
CA ASN A 363 -4.07 8.39 21.51
C ASN A 363 -3.84 7.32 22.59
N TYR A 364 -4.35 6.13 22.34
CA TYR A 364 -4.18 4.99 23.22
C TYR A 364 -3.51 3.82 22.50
N SER A 365 -2.67 3.10 23.23
CA SER A 365 -2.10 1.82 22.82
C SER A 365 -2.97 0.70 23.34
N VAL A 366 -3.67 0.00 22.45
CA VAL A 366 -4.44 -1.20 22.76
C VAL A 366 -3.52 -2.41 22.64
N LYS A 367 -3.26 -3.09 23.76
CA LYS A 367 -2.54 -4.37 23.80
C LYS A 367 -3.56 -5.49 23.99
N VAL A 368 -3.55 -6.47 23.10
CA VAL A 368 -4.40 -7.65 23.19
C VAL A 368 -3.52 -8.84 23.51
N ILE A 369 -3.84 -9.55 24.59
CA ILE A 369 -3.20 -10.79 25.02
C ILE A 369 -4.22 -11.92 24.86
N VAL A 370 -3.87 -12.94 24.11
CA VAL A 370 -4.66 -14.15 23.91
C VAL A 370 -4.03 -15.28 24.71
N ASN A 371 -4.78 -15.75 25.68
CA ASN A 371 -4.46 -16.82 26.63
C ASN A 371 -5.29 -18.06 26.28
N PRO A 372 -4.75 -18.98 25.47
CA PRO A 372 -5.48 -20.15 25.04
C PRO A 372 -5.74 -21.12 26.21
N THR A 373 -6.82 -21.90 26.11
CA THR A 373 -7.24 -22.83 27.18
C THR A 373 -6.47 -24.16 27.20
N ASP A 374 -5.60 -24.40 26.22
CA ASP A 374 -4.93 -25.67 25.98
C ASP A 374 -3.39 -25.54 25.93
N THR A 375 -2.72 -26.51 25.31
CA THR A 375 -1.27 -26.57 25.15
C THR A 375 -0.79 -25.64 24.03
N THR A 376 -1.18 -24.37 23.99
CA THR A 376 -0.69 -23.39 23.01
C THR A 376 -0.04 -22.18 23.67
N ASN A 377 0.79 -21.44 22.93
CA ASN A 377 1.51 -20.28 23.44
C ASN A 377 0.57 -19.06 23.59
N GLU A 378 0.82 -18.23 24.60
CA GLU A 378 0.21 -16.91 24.69
C GLU A 378 0.61 -16.08 23.45
N PHE A 379 -0.36 -15.37 22.87
CA PHE A 379 -0.10 -14.43 21.78
C PHE A 379 -0.39 -13.00 22.22
N THR A 380 0.54 -12.07 21.95
CA THR A 380 0.35 -10.66 22.26
C THR A 380 0.54 -9.80 21.02
N PHE A 381 -0.37 -8.85 20.78
CA PHE A 381 -0.17 -7.78 19.80
C PHE A 381 -0.60 -6.42 20.32
N THR A 382 -0.12 -5.36 19.66
CA THR A 382 -0.43 -3.98 20.02
C THR A 382 -0.83 -3.15 18.82
N ARG A 383 -1.80 -2.26 19.01
CA ARG A 383 -2.31 -1.30 18.02
C ARG A 383 -2.52 0.05 18.67
N LYS A 384 -2.37 1.14 17.90
CA LYS A 384 -2.72 2.48 18.36
C LYS A 384 -4.14 2.82 17.88
N ILE A 385 -4.94 3.41 18.75
CA ILE A 385 -6.25 3.98 18.44
C ILE A 385 -6.30 5.43 18.92
N ILE A 386 -7.27 6.19 18.43
CA ILE A 386 -7.62 7.49 18.98
C ILE A 386 -9.03 7.34 19.57
N VAL A 387 -9.20 7.73 20.82
CA VAL A 387 -10.53 7.88 21.42
C VAL A 387 -10.99 9.29 21.10
N SER A 388 -12.01 9.46 20.27
CA SER A 388 -12.58 10.77 19.92
C SER A 388 -14.09 10.72 19.81
N GLU A 389 -14.75 11.87 19.85
CA GLU A 389 -16.18 12.00 19.52
C GLU A 389 -16.41 11.88 18.02
N ASP A 390 -17.61 11.44 17.61
CA ASP A 390 -18.08 11.64 16.23
C ASP A 390 -18.33 13.13 16.00
N ILE A 391 -17.41 13.76 15.28
CA ILE A 391 -17.49 15.18 14.98
C ILE A 391 -18.50 15.52 13.87
N LYS A 392 -18.92 14.53 13.05
CA LYS A 392 -19.85 14.76 11.93
C LYS A 392 -21.20 15.25 12.43
N LYS A 393 -21.61 14.82 13.64
CA LYS A 393 -22.85 15.29 14.28
C LYS A 393 -22.92 16.81 14.48
N TYR A 394 -21.77 17.49 14.59
CA TYR A 394 -21.71 18.95 14.74
C TYR A 394 -21.90 19.69 13.40
N PHE A 395 -21.82 19.01 12.26
CA PHE A 395 -21.88 19.63 10.94
C PHE A 395 -23.24 19.44 10.26
N ILE A 396 -24.11 18.61 10.85
CA ILE A 396 -25.45 18.33 10.35
C ILE A 396 -26.25 19.65 10.29
N ASN A 397 -26.89 19.90 9.14
CA ASN A 397 -27.67 21.10 8.84
C ASN A 397 -26.89 22.43 8.78
N LEU A 398 -25.55 22.42 8.88
CA LEU A 398 -24.76 23.63 8.66
C LEU A 398 -24.54 23.88 7.16
N LYS A 399 -24.44 25.16 6.76
CA LYS A 399 -24.00 25.55 5.42
C LYS A 399 -22.49 25.41 5.30
N SER A 400 -21.70 26.42 5.67
CA SER A 400 -20.23 26.33 5.66
C SER A 400 -19.54 27.01 6.84
N SER A 401 -20.25 27.35 7.90
CA SER A 401 -19.70 28.06 9.06
C SER A 401 -20.04 27.32 10.36
N LEU A 402 -19.03 27.01 11.17
CA LEU A 402 -19.20 26.45 12.50
C LEU A 402 -18.83 27.49 13.56
N LYS A 403 -19.77 27.77 14.48
CA LYS A 403 -19.53 28.58 15.67
C LYS A 403 -18.81 27.73 16.71
N GLY A 404 -17.57 28.12 17.02
CA GLY A 404 -16.78 27.58 18.11
C GLY A 404 -16.94 28.37 19.41
N LYS A 405 -16.07 28.05 20.37
CA LYS A 405 -15.98 28.72 21.68
C LYS A 405 -15.45 30.14 21.53
N ASN A 406 -15.87 31.02 22.44
CA ASN A 406 -15.43 32.43 22.52
C ASN A 406 -15.62 33.21 21.21
N ASP A 407 -16.71 32.91 20.49
CA ASP A 407 -17.06 33.51 19.19
C ASP A 407 -15.93 33.43 18.15
N ASN A 408 -15.27 32.27 18.08
CA ASN A 408 -14.43 31.93 16.92
C ASN A 408 -15.24 31.13 15.91
N PHE A 409 -15.02 31.40 14.62
CA PHE A 409 -15.78 30.76 13.55
C PHE A 409 -14.83 29.97 12.64
N PHE A 410 -15.28 28.79 12.22
CA PHE A 410 -14.50 27.85 11.42
C PHE A 410 -15.23 27.47 10.14
N LEU A 411 -14.47 27.07 9.11
CA LEU A 411 -15.01 26.54 7.87
C LEU A 411 -15.41 25.07 8.06
N VAL A 412 -16.62 24.70 7.64
CA VAL A 412 -17.10 23.31 7.60
C VAL A 412 -17.86 23.07 6.31
N ASN A 413 -18.19 21.81 6.00
CA ASN A 413 -19.03 21.43 4.84
C ASN A 413 -18.57 22.08 3.52
N ASP A 414 -17.27 22.34 3.41
CA ASP A 414 -16.65 22.88 2.23
C ASP A 414 -16.11 21.72 1.38
N ASN A 415 -15.81 21.98 0.11
CA ASN A 415 -15.34 20.93 -0.79
C ASN A 415 -13.96 20.36 -0.42
N THR A 416 -13.23 21.01 0.50
CA THR A 416 -11.97 20.48 1.02
C THR A 416 -12.18 19.63 2.26
N HIS A 417 -13.26 19.79 3.01
CA HIS A 417 -13.50 19.12 4.28
C HIS A 417 -12.48 19.49 5.37
N GLU A 418 -12.14 20.78 5.49
CA GLU A 418 -11.04 21.30 6.33
C GLU A 418 -10.96 20.64 7.73
N ILE A 419 -12.06 20.64 8.50
CA ILE A 419 -12.05 20.07 9.86
C ILE A 419 -12.02 18.54 9.86
N LEU A 420 -12.73 17.89 8.92
CA LEU A 420 -12.76 16.42 8.85
C LEU A 420 -11.35 15.87 8.56
N GLN A 421 -10.59 16.52 7.66
CA GLN A 421 -9.20 16.15 7.36
C GLN A 421 -8.32 16.00 8.60
N HIS A 422 -8.56 16.84 9.62
CA HIS A 422 -7.72 16.92 10.80
C HIS A 422 -8.22 16.09 11.98
N TYR A 423 -9.52 15.83 12.06
CA TYR A 423 -10.14 15.35 13.30
C TYR A 423 -11.10 14.17 13.12
N ASP A 424 -11.49 13.81 11.90
CA ASP A 424 -12.30 12.62 11.65
C ASP A 424 -11.40 11.40 11.45
N LEU A 425 -11.57 10.39 12.31
CA LEU A 425 -10.78 9.15 12.26
C LEU A 425 -11.11 8.29 11.04
N GLU A 426 -12.28 8.49 10.46
CA GLU A 426 -12.72 7.81 9.25
C GLU A 426 -12.34 8.57 7.98
N TYR A 427 -11.71 9.74 8.11
CA TYR A 427 -11.31 10.52 6.95
C TYR A 427 -10.13 9.86 6.25
N GLU A 428 -10.40 9.30 5.08
CA GLU A 428 -9.38 8.79 4.18
C GLU A 428 -8.88 9.91 3.27
N SER A 429 -7.73 10.48 3.63
CA SER A 429 -7.05 11.46 2.79
C SER A 429 -6.76 10.87 1.39
N PRO A 430 -7.24 11.51 0.31
CA PRO A 430 -6.91 11.11 -1.06
C PRO A 430 -5.45 11.44 -1.44
N LEU A 431 -4.69 12.11 -0.56
CA LEU A 431 -3.30 12.49 -0.82
C LEU A 431 -2.38 11.26 -0.84
N ASN A 432 -1.90 10.92 -2.03
CA ASN A 432 -0.82 9.94 -2.17
C ASN A 432 0.53 10.57 -1.79
N ILE A 433 0.94 10.36 -0.53
CA ILE A 433 2.20 10.89 0.04
C ILE A 433 3.43 10.58 -0.82
N ARG A 434 3.49 9.37 -1.41
CA ARG A 434 4.64 8.96 -2.24
C ARG A 434 4.67 9.76 -3.54
N GLU A 435 3.55 9.90 -4.23
CA GLU A 435 3.48 10.65 -5.49
C GLU A 435 3.70 12.14 -5.25
N PHE A 436 3.13 12.69 -4.18
CA PHE A 436 3.34 14.09 -3.81
C PHE A 436 4.83 14.37 -3.53
N LYS A 437 5.50 13.50 -2.78
CA LYS A 437 6.95 13.58 -2.55
C LYS A 437 7.74 13.58 -3.87
N LEU A 438 7.44 12.65 -4.77
CA LEU A 438 8.10 12.57 -6.08
C LEU A 438 7.84 13.82 -6.92
N SER A 439 6.64 14.39 -6.85
CA SER A 439 6.30 15.66 -7.49
C SER A 439 7.19 16.80 -6.99
N LEU A 440 7.37 16.94 -5.66
CA LEU A 440 8.21 17.98 -5.09
C LEU A 440 9.69 17.83 -5.45
N GLU A 441 10.22 16.61 -5.41
CA GLU A 441 11.60 16.33 -5.84
C GLU A 441 11.81 16.68 -7.31
N SER A 442 10.82 16.38 -8.14
CA SER A 442 10.82 16.66 -9.56
C SER A 442 10.78 18.18 -9.86
N LYS A 443 9.90 18.94 -9.18
CA LYS A 443 9.87 20.42 -9.26
C LYS A 443 11.20 21.04 -8.85
N ARG A 444 11.76 20.61 -7.71
CA ARG A 444 13.07 21.07 -7.22
C ARG A 444 14.18 20.81 -8.23
N LYS A 445 14.21 19.60 -8.80
CA LYS A 445 15.20 19.22 -9.82
C LYS A 445 15.06 20.09 -11.08
N TYR A 446 13.84 20.34 -11.54
CA TYR A 446 13.61 21.21 -12.71
C TYR A 446 14.01 22.66 -12.44
N ALA A 447 13.61 23.24 -11.31
CA ALA A 447 13.99 24.61 -10.96
C ALA A 447 15.53 24.75 -10.85
N ALA A 448 16.20 23.74 -10.28
CA ALA A 448 17.66 23.72 -10.18
C ALA A 448 18.37 23.71 -11.54
N THR A 449 17.82 23.07 -12.58
CA THR A 449 18.43 23.08 -13.93
C THR A 449 18.37 24.46 -14.59
N LYS A 450 17.50 25.34 -14.09
CA LYS A 450 17.35 26.74 -14.51
C LYS A 450 18.04 27.72 -13.57
N ASN A 451 18.79 27.23 -12.58
CA ASN A 451 19.38 28.04 -11.50
C ASN A 451 18.33 28.85 -10.70
N ILE A 452 17.10 28.34 -10.60
CA ILE A 452 16.00 28.94 -9.86
C ILE A 452 15.86 28.23 -8.52
N LYS A 453 15.77 28.99 -7.43
CA LYS A 453 15.55 28.41 -6.12
C LYS A 453 14.08 28.01 -5.94
N PHE A 454 13.81 26.77 -5.54
CA PHE A 454 12.44 26.33 -5.23
C PHE A 454 12.26 26.05 -3.74
N THR A 455 11.22 26.61 -3.15
CA THR A 455 10.81 26.36 -1.76
C THR A 455 9.31 26.23 -1.63
N GLN A 456 8.84 25.40 -0.71
CA GLN A 456 7.43 25.18 -0.45
C GLN A 456 7.08 25.47 1.01
N PHE A 457 5.94 26.10 1.23
CA PHE A 457 5.40 26.42 2.54
C PHE A 457 3.95 25.96 2.63
N ILE A 458 3.54 25.55 3.84
CA ILE A 458 2.15 25.22 4.15
C ILE A 458 1.64 26.26 5.15
N LEU A 459 0.56 26.94 4.77
CA LEU A 459 -0.23 27.77 5.67
C LEU A 459 -1.18 26.83 6.42
N PRO A 460 -1.05 26.69 7.76
CA PRO A 460 -1.94 25.82 8.52
C PRO A 460 -3.39 26.32 8.41
N ASP A 461 -4.35 25.41 8.49
CA ASP A 461 -5.74 25.81 8.57
C ASP A 461 -6.06 26.44 9.93
N LYS A 462 -7.09 27.29 9.97
CA LYS A 462 -7.48 27.99 11.19
C LYS A 462 -7.85 27.02 12.32
N SER A 463 -8.51 25.90 11.98
CA SER A 463 -8.87 24.86 12.96
C SER A 463 -7.66 24.21 13.64
N VAL A 464 -6.51 24.15 12.96
CA VAL A 464 -5.27 23.58 13.52
C VAL A 464 -4.66 24.50 14.56
N ILE A 465 -4.64 25.82 14.30
CA ILE A 465 -4.05 26.82 15.22
C ILE A 465 -5.01 27.16 16.36
N LEU A 466 -6.31 27.26 16.09
CA LEU A 466 -7.34 27.63 17.07
C LEU A 466 -8.10 26.39 17.59
N ARG A 467 -7.43 25.24 17.69
CA ARG A 467 -8.05 23.96 18.07
C ARG A 467 -8.83 24.03 19.37
N GLU A 468 -8.31 24.72 20.38
CA GLU A 468 -8.95 24.85 21.70
C GLU A 468 -10.29 25.59 21.66
N TYR A 469 -10.56 26.32 20.57
CA TYR A 469 -11.82 27.02 20.33
C TYR A 469 -12.84 26.19 19.54
N LEU A 470 -12.53 24.95 19.14
CA LEU A 470 -13.53 24.06 18.54
C LEU A 470 -14.65 23.72 19.55
N PRO A 471 -15.91 23.52 19.10
CA PRO A 471 -17.04 23.27 19.98
C PRO A 471 -17.11 21.83 20.51
N PHE A 472 -16.16 20.98 20.14
CA PHE A 472 -16.02 19.59 20.58
C PHE A 472 -14.62 19.34 21.09
N GLU A 473 -14.46 18.28 21.89
CA GLU A 473 -13.14 17.83 22.32
C GLU A 473 -12.44 17.10 21.16
N THR A 474 -11.15 17.33 20.99
CA THR A 474 -10.36 16.73 19.90
C THR A 474 -8.99 16.29 20.38
N ALA A 475 -8.44 15.28 19.71
CA ALA A 475 -7.03 14.93 19.85
C ALA A 475 -6.14 15.99 19.16
N ASN A 476 -4.84 15.71 19.03
CA ASN A 476 -3.98 16.50 18.14
C ASN A 476 -4.45 16.37 16.69
N ALA A 477 -4.41 17.48 15.93
CA ALA A 477 -4.77 17.48 14.52
C ALA A 477 -3.95 16.43 13.76
N ASN A 478 -4.63 15.52 13.07
CA ASN A 478 -4.02 14.52 12.22
C ASN A 478 -3.68 15.13 10.85
N ARG A 479 -2.47 15.68 10.74
CA ARG A 479 -2.01 16.31 9.50
C ARG A 479 -1.33 15.24 8.65
N HIS A 480 -2.05 14.67 7.68
CA HIS A 480 -1.61 13.53 6.86
C HIS A 480 -0.23 13.72 6.20
N TRP A 481 0.15 14.97 5.96
CA TRP A 481 1.43 15.36 5.36
C TRP A 481 2.58 15.54 6.36
N ASN A 482 2.39 15.33 7.67
CA ASN A 482 3.46 15.41 8.69
C ASN A 482 4.67 14.51 8.37
N SER A 483 4.45 13.40 7.66
CA SER A 483 5.49 12.50 7.16
C SER A 483 6.45 13.17 6.15
N LEU A 484 6.05 14.30 5.58
CA LEU A 484 6.77 15.05 4.55
C LEU A 484 7.54 16.26 5.10
N LYS A 485 7.70 16.41 6.41
CA LYS A 485 8.34 17.58 7.07
C LYS A 485 9.70 18.05 6.54
N ASN A 486 10.39 17.22 5.77
CA ASN A 486 11.67 17.58 5.12
C ASN A 486 11.49 18.22 3.73
N TYR A 487 10.26 18.31 3.23
CA TYR A 487 9.92 18.73 1.86
C TYR A 487 9.20 20.09 1.80
N TYR A 488 8.71 20.59 2.93
CA TYR A 488 8.08 21.90 3.04
C TYR A 488 8.54 22.59 4.34
N TYR A 489 8.14 23.85 4.50
CA TYR A 489 8.24 24.59 5.75
C TYR A 489 6.83 24.89 6.28
N ASP A 490 6.61 24.67 7.57
CA ASP A 490 5.29 24.83 8.18
C ASP A 490 5.16 26.24 8.79
N LEU A 491 4.13 26.98 8.39
CA LEU A 491 3.88 28.31 8.95
C LEU A 491 3.23 28.25 10.34
N SER A 492 2.75 27.08 10.80
CA SER A 492 2.30 26.89 12.18
C SER A 492 3.42 27.12 13.21
N GLU A 493 4.69 27.02 12.80
CA GLU A 493 5.85 27.28 13.67
C GLU A 493 5.94 28.74 14.15
N ILE A 494 5.26 29.66 13.45
CA ILE A 494 5.28 31.08 13.78
C ILE A 494 3.89 31.68 13.98
N LEU A 495 2.82 31.12 13.42
CA LEU A 495 1.48 31.69 13.53
C LEU A 495 0.83 31.33 14.86
N LEU A 496 0.12 32.29 15.44
CA LEU A 496 -0.56 32.20 16.74
C LEU A 496 -2.08 32.40 16.58
N PRO A 497 -2.91 32.08 17.60
CA PRO A 497 -4.35 32.28 17.51
C PRO A 497 -4.79 33.70 17.10
N GLU A 498 -4.12 34.73 17.61
CA GLU A 498 -4.40 36.15 17.29
C GLU A 498 -3.99 36.56 15.86
N ASP A 499 -3.23 35.71 15.16
CA ASP A 499 -2.84 35.95 13.78
C ASP A 499 -4.00 35.66 12.80
N TYR A 500 -5.11 35.05 13.25
CA TYR A 500 -6.29 34.76 12.43
C TYR A 500 -7.44 35.74 12.69
N LEU A 501 -8.16 36.09 11.63
CA LEU A 501 -9.39 36.88 11.73
C LEU A 501 -10.52 36.03 12.34
N LYS A 502 -11.30 36.58 13.27
CA LYS A 502 -12.40 35.84 13.91
C LYS A 502 -13.48 35.43 12.92
N ASN A 503 -13.87 36.33 12.02
CA ASN A 503 -14.98 36.18 11.08
C ASN A 503 -14.58 35.65 9.68
N ASP A 504 -13.32 35.29 9.48
CA ASP A 504 -12.80 34.77 8.21
C ASP A 504 -11.90 33.54 8.49
N THR A 505 -11.52 32.82 7.43
CA THR A 505 -10.51 31.77 7.44
C THR A 505 -9.08 32.31 7.24
N LYS A 506 -8.96 33.59 6.88
CA LYS A 506 -7.70 34.27 6.57
C LYS A 506 -6.94 34.76 7.82
N ILE A 507 -5.64 34.91 7.65
CA ILE A 507 -4.75 35.58 8.62
C ILE A 507 -4.85 37.11 8.50
N THR A 508 -4.47 37.83 9.56
CA THR A 508 -4.36 39.29 9.58
C THR A 508 -3.22 39.78 8.68
N SER A 509 -3.25 41.07 8.30
CA SER A 509 -2.18 41.68 7.51
C SER A 509 -0.81 41.70 8.23
N GLN A 510 -0.81 41.83 9.56
CA GLN A 510 0.37 41.77 10.43
C GLN A 510 0.94 40.36 10.44
N ALA A 511 0.06 39.35 10.55
CA ALA A 511 0.42 37.95 10.43
C ALA A 511 0.95 37.62 9.04
N ALA A 512 0.42 38.25 7.99
CA ALA A 512 0.91 38.09 6.63
C ALA A 512 2.35 38.62 6.49
N VAL A 513 2.67 39.80 7.03
CA VAL A 513 4.06 40.31 7.09
C VAL A 513 4.96 39.34 7.85
N LYS A 514 4.49 38.82 9.00
CA LYS A 514 5.21 37.82 9.81
C LYS A 514 5.47 36.53 9.04
N ALA A 515 4.47 36.00 8.33
CA ALA A 515 4.58 34.80 7.51
C ALA A 515 5.54 34.99 6.32
N VAL A 516 5.41 36.07 5.54
CA VAL A 516 6.35 36.37 4.46
C VAL A 516 7.78 36.53 4.98
N SER A 517 7.97 37.19 6.12
CA SER A 517 9.31 37.32 6.72
C SER A 517 9.96 35.97 7.00
N TYR A 518 9.16 34.98 7.45
CA TYR A 518 9.63 33.62 7.69
C TYR A 518 9.92 32.87 6.40
N VAL A 519 9.05 33.05 5.40
CA VAL A 519 9.24 32.51 4.05
C VAL A 519 10.59 32.97 3.48
N ILE A 520 10.84 34.28 3.48
CA ILE A 520 12.10 34.86 3.00
C ILE A 520 13.29 34.36 3.82
N PHE A 521 13.17 34.31 5.15
CA PHE A 521 14.22 33.80 6.03
C PHE A 521 14.61 32.36 5.70
N LYS A 522 13.65 31.45 5.61
CA LYS A 522 13.91 30.04 5.28
C LYS A 522 14.41 29.86 3.85
N THR A 523 13.90 30.68 2.94
CA THR A 523 14.27 30.63 1.52
C THR A 523 15.69 31.10 1.31
N PHE A 524 16.13 32.24 1.84
CA PHE A 524 17.44 32.79 1.51
C PHE A 524 18.49 32.65 2.61
N LYS A 525 18.08 32.66 3.89
CA LYS A 525 18.98 32.58 5.06
C LYS A 525 20.10 33.64 5.08
N GLN A 526 19.89 34.77 4.41
CA GLN A 526 20.88 35.87 4.30
C GLN A 526 20.76 36.89 5.44
N GLN A 527 19.55 37.05 6.00
CA GLN A 527 19.23 37.96 7.10
C GLN A 527 18.45 37.20 8.17
N SER A 528 18.47 37.68 9.41
CA SER A 528 17.65 37.08 10.46
C SER A 528 16.16 37.37 10.24
N PHE A 529 15.29 36.49 10.75
CA PHE A 529 13.84 36.67 10.72
C PHE A 529 13.39 38.04 11.26
N LYS A 530 14.01 38.50 12.35
CA LYS A 530 13.72 39.81 12.97
C LYS A 530 14.05 40.99 12.05
N GLN A 531 15.21 40.95 11.38
CA GLN A 531 15.64 42.00 10.45
C GLN A 531 14.69 42.10 9.25
N ILE A 532 14.35 40.96 8.64
CA ILE A 532 13.44 40.92 7.48
C ILE A 532 12.06 41.48 7.88
N LYS A 533 11.52 41.05 9.02
CA LYS A 533 10.23 41.54 9.53
C LYS A 533 10.24 43.05 9.76
N GLN A 534 11.31 43.58 10.36
CA GLN A 534 11.44 45.01 10.58
C GLN A 534 11.48 45.79 9.27
N SER A 535 12.31 45.37 8.31
CA SER A 535 12.40 46.02 6.99
C SER A 535 11.09 45.96 6.21
N LEU A 536 10.33 44.86 6.33
CA LEU A 536 8.99 44.78 5.75
C LEU A 536 8.04 45.76 6.43
N LEU A 537 7.94 45.77 7.75
CA LEU A 537 7.04 46.69 8.48
C LEU A 537 7.31 48.17 8.17
N GLU A 538 8.57 48.55 7.91
CA GLU A 538 8.92 49.92 7.50
C GLU A 538 8.25 50.34 6.18
N LYS A 539 7.88 49.39 5.33
CA LYS A 539 7.16 49.62 4.06
C LYS A 539 5.64 49.77 4.20
N PHE A 540 5.06 49.54 5.39
CA PHE A 540 3.61 49.59 5.59
C PHE A 540 3.18 50.76 6.48
N THR A 541 1.95 51.22 6.27
CA THR A 541 1.17 52.03 7.23
C THR A 541 0.03 51.20 7.77
N SER A 542 -0.29 51.40 9.04
CA SER A 542 -1.43 50.77 9.71
C SER A 542 -2.65 51.68 9.67
N ASN A 543 -3.81 51.13 9.28
CA ASN A 543 -5.09 51.81 9.29
C ASN A 543 -6.15 50.89 9.93
N ILE A 544 -7.16 51.47 10.58
CA ILE A 544 -8.35 50.71 10.98
C ILE A 544 -9.31 50.68 9.80
N VAL A 545 -9.70 49.48 9.38
CA VAL A 545 -10.64 49.26 8.27
C VAL A 545 -11.79 48.38 8.74
N LEU A 546 -12.91 48.49 8.03
CA LEU A 546 -14.09 47.68 8.26
C LEU A 546 -14.00 46.41 7.38
N HIS A 547 -13.79 45.24 8.01
CA HIS A 547 -13.62 43.96 7.32
C HIS A 547 -14.91 43.13 7.32
N ASN A 548 -15.32 42.68 6.14
CA ASN A 548 -16.46 41.77 5.95
C ASN A 548 -15.96 40.32 5.92
N GLY A 549 -16.46 39.48 6.82
CA GLY A 549 -15.99 38.11 6.96
C GLY A 549 -16.61 37.13 5.96
N ASP A 550 -15.79 36.36 5.25
CA ASP A 550 -16.26 35.34 4.28
C ASP A 550 -17.15 34.25 4.92
N LEU A 551 -16.98 33.98 6.23
CA LEU A 551 -17.79 33.02 6.97
C LEU A 551 -19.20 33.53 7.30
N PHE A 552 -19.45 34.84 7.14
CA PHE A 552 -20.72 35.51 7.43
C PHE A 552 -21.50 35.91 6.16
N ALA A 553 -20.98 35.58 4.98
CA ALA A 553 -21.73 35.72 3.73
C ALA A 553 -22.99 34.84 3.74
N ASP A 554 -24.07 35.26 3.07
CA ASP A 554 -25.37 34.56 3.09
C ASP A 554 -25.30 33.09 2.65
N GLY A 555 -24.35 32.77 1.76
CA GLY A 555 -24.07 31.41 1.30
C GLY A 555 -23.27 30.56 2.29
N SER A 556 -22.53 31.18 3.20
CA SER A 556 -21.62 30.52 4.16
C SER A 556 -22.24 30.39 5.56
N TRP A 557 -22.94 31.44 6.02
CA TRP A 557 -23.46 31.52 7.38
C TRP A 557 -24.56 30.49 7.65
N SER A 558 -24.38 29.72 8.71
CA SER A 558 -25.15 28.52 9.02
C SER A 558 -26.20 28.70 10.12
N TYR A 559 -26.24 29.86 10.77
CA TYR A 559 -27.13 30.14 11.89
C TYR A 559 -28.13 31.25 11.53
N ASP A 560 -29.06 31.54 12.43
CA ASP A 560 -29.92 32.72 12.30
C ASP A 560 -29.08 34.00 12.37
N LYS A 561 -29.56 35.08 11.75
CA LYS A 561 -28.92 36.40 11.83
C LYS A 561 -29.31 37.08 13.15
N ASP A 562 -28.54 36.78 14.19
CA ASP A 562 -28.71 37.27 15.56
C ASP A 562 -27.70 38.40 15.90
N GLU A 563 -27.59 38.76 17.18
CA GLU A 563 -26.62 39.75 17.66
C GLU A 563 -25.16 39.34 17.35
N VAL A 564 -24.87 38.04 17.30
CA VAL A 564 -23.53 37.54 16.96
C VAL A 564 -23.25 37.76 15.48
N TYR A 565 -24.24 37.54 14.62
CA TYR A 565 -24.14 37.89 13.20
C TYR A 565 -23.86 39.38 13.00
N GLU A 566 -24.65 40.27 13.62
CA GLU A 566 -24.47 41.72 13.49
C GLU A 566 -23.10 42.17 13.99
N ARG A 567 -22.62 41.57 15.09
CA ARG A 567 -21.32 41.92 15.70
C ARG A 567 -20.11 41.50 14.89
N TYR A 568 -20.16 40.35 14.21
CA TYR A 568 -18.98 39.74 13.59
C TYR A 568 -19.06 39.63 12.07
N SER A 569 -20.22 39.82 11.44
CA SER A 569 -20.32 39.92 9.98
C SER A 569 -19.40 40.99 9.42
N THR A 570 -19.27 42.08 10.19
CA THR A 570 -18.45 43.23 9.89
C THR A 570 -17.69 43.64 11.16
N MET A 571 -16.36 43.73 11.11
CA MET A 571 -15.55 44.12 12.28
C MET A 571 -14.43 45.09 11.91
N GLU A 572 -14.11 46.01 12.82
CA GLU A 572 -12.94 46.86 12.71
C GLU A 572 -11.66 46.03 12.93
N ILE A 573 -10.76 46.07 11.96
CA ILE A 573 -9.45 45.41 12.05
C ILE A 573 -8.35 46.39 11.72
N GLU A 574 -7.17 46.14 12.29
CA GLU A 574 -5.97 46.84 11.89
C GLU A 574 -5.42 46.22 10.59
N GLU A 575 -5.43 46.97 9.50
CA GLU A 575 -4.92 46.55 8.20
C GLU A 575 -3.66 47.34 7.82
N LEU A 576 -2.61 46.59 7.47
CA LEU A 576 -1.38 47.12 6.92
C LEU A 576 -1.52 47.34 5.42
N SER A 577 -1.32 48.58 4.98
CA SER A 577 -1.30 48.98 3.57
C SER A 577 0.11 49.39 3.14
N LEU A 578 0.53 48.99 1.94
CA LEU A 578 1.85 49.35 1.39
C LEU A 578 1.97 50.88 1.19
N LYS A 579 2.99 51.52 1.77
CA LYS A 579 3.24 52.98 1.66
C LYS A 579 3.40 53.44 0.21
N ALA A 580 4.13 52.66 -0.57
CA ALA A 580 4.47 52.97 -1.96
C ALA A 580 3.52 52.29 -2.95
N LYS A 581 2.24 52.11 -2.61
CA LYS A 581 1.27 51.40 -3.47
C LYS A 581 1.16 52.03 -4.85
N ASP A 582 1.28 53.35 -4.95
CA ASP A 582 1.26 54.09 -6.22
C ASP A 582 2.49 53.80 -7.11
N ASN A 583 3.57 53.28 -6.55
CA ASN A 583 4.77 52.85 -7.29
C ASN A 583 4.67 51.40 -7.80
N VAL A 584 3.59 50.68 -7.45
CA VAL A 584 3.36 49.30 -7.90
C VAL A 584 2.67 49.31 -9.25
N VAL A 585 3.34 48.76 -10.26
CA VAL A 585 2.84 48.69 -11.64
C VAL A 585 2.34 47.27 -11.93
N ASN A 586 1.10 47.15 -12.41
CA ASN A 586 0.59 45.91 -12.97
C ASN A 586 1.20 45.69 -14.37
N LYS A 587 2.05 44.68 -14.51
CA LYS A 587 2.60 44.28 -15.80
C LYS A 587 1.60 43.45 -16.59
N LYS A 588 1.73 43.49 -17.92
CA LYS A 588 0.90 42.69 -18.83
C LYS A 588 1.25 41.21 -18.65
N ILE A 589 0.23 40.38 -18.52
CA ILE A 589 0.35 38.92 -18.47
C ILE A 589 -0.08 38.36 -19.82
N ALA A 590 0.67 37.38 -20.34
CA ALA A 590 0.28 36.67 -21.54
C ALA A 590 -1.07 35.94 -21.31
N PRO A 591 -2.00 35.93 -22.28
CA PRO A 591 -3.34 35.37 -22.09
C PRO A 591 -3.37 33.96 -21.48
N GLU A 592 -2.40 33.12 -21.84
CA GLU A 592 -2.25 31.74 -21.38
C GLU A 592 -1.85 31.60 -19.89
N PHE A 593 -1.38 32.68 -19.26
CA PHE A 593 -1.02 32.73 -17.84
C PHE A 593 -1.88 33.74 -17.06
N ALA A 594 -2.71 34.53 -17.75
CA ALA A 594 -3.49 35.61 -17.15
C ALA A 594 -4.52 35.10 -16.14
N LYS A 595 -4.97 33.85 -16.31
CA LYS A 595 -6.02 33.27 -15.48
C LYS A 595 -5.82 31.77 -15.28
N PHE A 596 -6.14 31.30 -14.09
CA PHE A 596 -6.35 29.89 -13.83
C PHE A 596 -7.73 29.68 -13.23
N ASN A 597 -8.55 28.88 -13.88
CA ASN A 597 -9.98 28.70 -13.62
C ASN A 597 -10.72 30.06 -13.63
N ASN A 598 -11.29 30.46 -12.50
CA ASN A 598 -11.99 31.74 -12.32
C ASN A 598 -11.14 32.77 -11.53
N VAL A 599 -9.82 32.59 -11.46
CA VAL A 599 -8.93 33.42 -10.64
C VAL A 599 -7.87 34.06 -11.51
N ASP A 600 -7.81 35.39 -11.50
CA ASP A 600 -6.85 36.15 -12.28
C ASP A 600 -5.48 36.12 -11.62
N SER A 601 -4.45 35.84 -12.41
CA SER A 601 -3.05 35.98 -12.00
C SER A 601 -2.69 37.45 -11.87
N LYS A 602 -1.68 37.77 -11.06
CA LYS A 602 -1.16 39.14 -10.93
C LYS A 602 0.32 39.17 -11.22
N TYR A 603 0.77 40.15 -11.97
CA TYR A 603 2.20 40.38 -12.21
C TYR A 603 2.53 41.81 -11.84
N LEU A 604 3.23 41.98 -10.73
CA LEU A 604 3.48 43.26 -10.10
C LEU A 604 4.96 43.61 -10.18
N TYR A 605 5.25 44.87 -10.50
CA TYR A 605 6.58 45.48 -10.40
C TYR A 605 6.56 46.56 -9.33
N ASN A 606 7.51 46.54 -8.40
CA ASN A 606 7.63 47.54 -7.35
C ASN A 606 9.03 48.17 -7.38
N SER A 607 9.14 49.45 -7.77
CA SER A 607 10.42 50.17 -7.79
C SER A 607 10.97 50.50 -6.39
N ASP A 608 10.18 50.34 -5.33
CA ASP A 608 10.59 50.56 -3.94
C ASP A 608 10.74 49.26 -3.12
N SER A 609 10.88 48.11 -3.81
CA SER A 609 11.08 46.81 -3.14
C SER A 609 12.37 46.75 -2.32
N ILE A 610 12.39 45.89 -1.29
CA ILE A 610 13.56 45.66 -0.43
C ILE A 610 14.68 44.92 -1.18
N SER A 611 14.31 44.07 -2.14
CA SER A 611 15.21 43.23 -2.93
C SER A 611 14.99 43.47 -4.42
N ASP A 612 16.07 43.37 -5.20
CA ASP A 612 16.06 43.42 -6.67
C ASP A 612 15.63 42.10 -7.33
N ARG A 613 15.27 41.08 -6.54
CA ARG A 613 14.93 39.75 -7.05
C ARG A 613 13.52 39.66 -7.63
N ASN A 614 13.35 38.74 -8.57
CA ASN A 614 12.09 38.37 -9.19
C ASN A 614 11.59 37.04 -8.61
N ALA A 615 10.30 36.97 -8.27
CA ALA A 615 9.69 35.79 -7.67
C ALA A 615 8.44 35.33 -8.42
N LEU A 616 8.33 34.00 -8.59
CA LEU A 616 7.07 33.34 -8.93
C LEU A 616 6.46 32.78 -7.63
N ILE A 617 5.27 33.26 -7.28
CA ILE A 617 4.49 32.78 -6.14
C ILE A 617 3.37 31.90 -6.66
N ILE A 618 3.46 30.59 -6.42
CA ILE A 618 2.40 29.63 -6.76
C ILE A 618 1.53 29.46 -5.53
N CYS A 619 0.24 29.81 -5.61
CA CYS A 619 -0.60 29.86 -4.42
C CYS A 619 -2.09 29.58 -4.68
N ASP A 620 -2.84 29.29 -3.62
CA ASP A 620 -4.30 29.31 -3.63
C ASP A 620 -4.86 30.67 -3.14
N LYS A 621 -6.20 30.81 -3.11
CA LYS A 621 -6.85 32.08 -2.74
C LYS A 621 -6.63 32.49 -1.28
N SER A 622 -6.40 31.54 -0.37
CA SER A 622 -6.15 31.84 1.06
C SER A 622 -4.91 32.69 1.28
N ILE A 623 -3.97 32.69 0.32
CA ILE A 623 -2.67 33.34 0.38
C ILE A 623 -2.76 34.83 -0.02
N GLN A 624 -3.93 35.31 -0.47
CA GLN A 624 -4.12 36.71 -0.87
C GLN A 624 -3.63 37.75 0.16
N PRO A 625 -3.81 37.58 1.49
CA PRO A 625 -3.26 38.50 2.49
C PRO A 625 -1.73 38.69 2.42
N LEU A 626 -0.99 37.74 1.85
CA LEU A 626 0.47 37.76 1.76
C LEU A 626 1.00 38.61 0.58
N PHE A 627 0.11 39.05 -0.34
CA PHE A 627 0.52 39.62 -1.62
C PHE A 627 1.29 40.93 -1.47
N ASP A 628 0.80 41.85 -0.65
CA ASP A 628 1.47 43.13 -0.44
C ASP A 628 2.83 42.94 0.24
N ALA A 629 2.96 41.99 1.17
CA ALA A 629 4.22 41.69 1.83
C ALA A 629 5.26 41.08 0.87
N PHE A 630 4.84 40.21 -0.06
CA PHE A 630 5.72 39.74 -1.14
C PHE A 630 6.12 40.87 -2.08
N THR A 631 5.16 41.72 -2.47
CA THR A 631 5.38 42.87 -3.36
C THR A 631 6.30 43.92 -2.72
N ALA A 632 6.26 44.07 -1.39
CA ALA A 632 7.19 44.91 -0.66
C ALA A 632 8.62 44.35 -0.66
N TYR A 633 8.79 43.03 -0.67
CA TYR A 633 10.10 42.41 -0.63
C TYR A 633 10.77 42.33 -2.01
N PHE A 634 10.05 41.84 -3.02
CA PHE A 634 10.61 41.53 -4.35
C PHE A 634 10.39 42.65 -5.37
N ARG A 635 11.32 42.79 -6.32
CA ARG A 635 11.25 43.77 -7.42
C ARG A 635 10.10 43.45 -8.36
N GLU A 636 9.99 42.18 -8.71
CA GLU A 636 8.92 41.65 -9.54
C GLU A 636 8.32 40.42 -8.90
N VAL A 637 6.99 40.36 -8.86
CA VAL A 637 6.25 39.22 -8.32
C VAL A 637 5.16 38.79 -9.26
N PHE A 638 5.22 37.54 -9.68
CA PHE A 638 4.15 36.89 -10.42
C PHE A 638 3.37 35.99 -9.46
N PHE A 639 2.13 36.32 -9.17
CA PHE A 639 1.20 35.48 -8.40
C PHE A 639 0.40 34.62 -9.36
N TYR A 640 0.62 33.31 -9.30
CA TYR A 640 -0.02 32.32 -10.17
C TYR A 640 -0.93 31.41 -9.34
N HIS A 641 -2.24 31.48 -9.60
CA HIS A 641 -3.28 30.80 -8.82
C HIS A 641 -3.52 29.33 -9.24
N ASP A 642 -2.45 28.67 -9.66
CA ASP A 642 -2.47 27.31 -10.20
C ASP A 642 -1.62 26.40 -9.34
N PHE A 643 -2.21 25.98 -8.24
CA PHE A 643 -1.56 25.08 -7.31
C PHE A 643 -1.63 23.60 -7.74
N TRP A 644 -2.32 23.34 -8.86
CA TRP A 644 -2.56 22.04 -9.47
C TRP A 644 -1.56 21.69 -10.57
N TYR A 645 -0.93 22.70 -11.17
CA TYR A 645 -0.08 22.54 -12.35
C TYR A 645 1.16 23.43 -12.27
N PHE A 646 2.34 22.78 -12.27
CA PHE A 646 3.62 23.47 -12.38
C PHE A 646 3.94 23.71 -13.85
N ASN A 647 3.56 24.89 -14.33
CA ASN A 647 3.67 25.27 -15.72
C ASN A 647 5.12 25.59 -16.12
N LYS A 648 5.79 24.69 -16.85
CA LYS A 648 7.16 24.92 -17.35
C LYS A 648 7.26 26.17 -18.23
N ASN A 649 6.26 26.41 -19.08
CA ASN A 649 6.26 27.56 -19.99
C ASN A 649 6.16 28.88 -19.22
N LEU A 650 5.45 28.90 -18.08
CA LEU A 650 5.44 30.07 -17.19
C LEU A 650 6.82 30.31 -16.56
N ILE A 651 7.51 29.24 -16.15
CA ILE A 651 8.85 29.36 -15.57
C ILE A 651 9.86 29.88 -16.59
N ASP A 652 9.67 29.53 -17.87
CA ASP A 652 10.49 30.01 -18.97
C ASP A 652 10.04 31.39 -19.51
N TYR A 653 8.91 31.94 -19.04
CA TYR A 653 8.36 33.22 -19.48
C TYR A 653 9.09 34.43 -18.90
N ILE A 654 9.59 34.33 -17.66
CA ILE A 654 10.27 35.39 -16.93
C ILE A 654 11.52 34.81 -16.25
N ASP A 655 12.60 35.60 -16.20
CA ASP A 655 13.80 35.27 -15.43
C ASP A 655 13.52 35.42 -13.93
N PHE A 656 13.01 34.34 -13.31
CA PHE A 656 12.76 34.26 -11.88
C PHE A 656 14.02 33.83 -11.11
N ASP A 657 14.32 34.48 -9.98
CA ASP A 657 15.36 34.04 -9.06
C ASP A 657 14.85 32.91 -8.14
N VAL A 658 13.54 32.93 -7.86
CA VAL A 658 12.91 32.04 -6.89
C VAL A 658 11.49 31.67 -7.29
N ILE A 659 11.13 30.43 -7.02
CA ILE A 659 9.75 29.93 -7.02
C ILE A 659 9.39 29.59 -5.58
N ILE A 660 8.33 30.22 -5.07
CA ILE A 660 7.79 29.98 -3.74
C ILE A 660 6.38 29.41 -3.92
N GLU A 661 6.19 28.16 -3.55
CA GLU A 661 4.88 27.52 -3.53
C GLU A 661 4.31 27.62 -2.11
N ILE A 662 3.14 28.24 -1.93
CA ILE A 662 2.47 28.37 -0.63
C ILE A 662 1.04 27.87 -0.77
N LYS A 663 0.64 26.94 0.10
CA LYS A 663 -0.68 26.31 0.06
C LYS A 663 -1.33 26.34 1.43
N SER A 664 -2.62 26.65 1.50
CA SER A 664 -3.43 26.28 2.66
C SER A 664 -3.41 24.77 2.81
N GLU A 665 -3.31 24.32 4.04
CA GLU A 665 -3.28 22.92 4.40
C GLU A 665 -4.48 22.15 3.84
N ARG A 666 -5.69 22.69 3.93
CA ARG A 666 -6.91 22.06 3.39
C ARG A 666 -6.88 21.74 1.90
N PHE A 667 -6.03 22.40 1.11
CA PHE A 667 -5.93 22.14 -0.34
C PHE A 667 -4.91 21.06 -0.70
N LEU A 668 -4.12 20.55 0.25
CA LEU A 668 -3.22 19.41 0.04
C LEU A 668 -4.01 18.16 -0.34
N ASP A 669 -5.15 17.96 0.34
CA ASP A 669 -6.35 17.24 -0.06
C ASP A 669 -6.50 16.96 -1.54
N THR A 670 -6.53 18.09 -2.22
CA THR A 670 -7.00 18.21 -3.56
C THR A 670 -5.82 18.24 -4.54
N ALA A 671 -4.59 18.49 -4.07
CA ALA A 671 -3.45 18.69 -4.94
C ALA A 671 -3.17 17.46 -5.82
N LEU A 672 -3.31 17.62 -7.14
CA LEU A 672 -2.92 16.58 -8.09
C LEU A 672 -1.39 16.38 -8.03
N PRO A 673 -0.90 15.19 -7.62
CA PRO A 673 0.52 14.92 -7.67
C PRO A 673 0.90 14.61 -9.12
N PHE A 674 1.75 15.44 -9.72
CA PHE A 674 2.32 15.16 -11.05
C PHE A 674 3.83 15.02 -10.94
N ILE A 675 4.35 13.97 -11.55
CA ILE A 675 5.79 13.80 -11.74
C ILE A 675 6.15 14.52 -13.03
N ILE A 676 6.99 15.55 -12.93
CA ILE A 676 7.56 16.18 -14.11
C ILE A 676 8.60 15.21 -14.66
N ASN A 677 8.23 14.41 -15.65
CA ASN A 677 9.19 13.65 -16.44
C ASN A 677 9.27 14.27 -17.85
N ASP A 678 10.44 14.23 -18.48
CA ASP A 678 10.66 14.92 -19.76
C ASP A 678 9.86 14.29 -20.92
N LYS A 679 9.14 13.18 -20.67
CA LYS A 679 8.26 12.48 -21.62
C LYS A 679 6.77 12.58 -21.26
N SER A 680 6.40 13.07 -20.08
CA SER A 680 5.03 13.13 -19.60
C SER A 680 4.37 14.36 -20.20
N ARG A 681 3.56 14.13 -21.24
CA ARG A 681 2.62 15.13 -21.75
C ARG A 681 1.59 15.38 -20.65
N ILE A 682 1.52 16.61 -20.16
CA ILE A 682 0.53 16.96 -19.14
C ILE A 682 -0.78 17.26 -19.86
N LEU A 683 -1.74 16.34 -19.74
CA LEU A 683 -3.07 16.50 -20.31
C LEU A 683 -3.91 17.40 -19.39
N ILE A 684 -4.27 18.58 -19.88
CA ILE A 684 -4.99 19.61 -19.13
C ILE A 684 -6.48 19.25 -19.08
N PRO A 685 -7.13 19.30 -17.91
CA PRO A 685 -8.57 19.12 -17.81
C PRO A 685 -9.34 20.18 -18.62
N VAL A 686 -10.43 19.75 -19.27
CA VAL A 686 -11.29 20.61 -20.13
C VAL A 686 -12.68 20.67 -19.55
N LYS A 687 -13.36 21.82 -19.58
CA LYS A 687 -14.80 21.97 -19.31
C LYS A 687 -15.55 22.02 -20.64
N ILE A 688 -16.59 21.19 -20.78
CA ILE A 688 -17.51 21.20 -21.91
C ILE A 688 -18.82 21.83 -21.41
N ASN A 689 -19.14 23.02 -21.92
CA ASN A 689 -20.41 23.69 -21.71
C ASN A 689 -21.31 23.46 -22.92
N ILE A 690 -22.60 23.23 -22.68
CA ILE A 690 -23.62 23.13 -23.73
C ILE A 690 -24.41 24.42 -23.62
N ASP A 691 -24.04 25.40 -24.44
CA ASP A 691 -24.60 26.76 -24.40
C ASP A 691 -26.02 26.78 -24.97
N LYS A 692 -26.34 25.81 -25.83
CA LYS A 692 -27.66 25.63 -26.43
C LYS A 692 -28.00 24.14 -26.57
N LEU A 693 -29.22 23.76 -26.24
CA LEU A 693 -29.77 22.41 -26.48
C LEU A 693 -31.29 22.50 -26.69
N GLU A 694 -31.76 22.39 -27.93
CA GLU A 694 -33.18 22.49 -28.27
C GLU A 694 -33.56 21.65 -29.49
N ILE A 695 -34.84 21.33 -29.63
CA ILE A 695 -35.40 20.70 -30.84
C ILE A 695 -36.15 21.75 -31.65
N THR A 696 -35.77 21.97 -32.90
CA THR A 696 -36.47 22.87 -33.83
C THR A 696 -36.67 22.19 -35.17
N ALA A 697 -37.93 22.14 -35.64
CA ALA A 697 -38.30 21.56 -36.93
C ALA A 697 -37.70 20.17 -37.20
N GLY A 698 -37.84 19.24 -36.24
CA GLY A 698 -37.33 17.87 -36.35
C GLY A 698 -35.81 17.74 -36.21
N ASN A 699 -35.08 18.80 -35.85
CA ASN A 699 -33.64 18.75 -35.64
C ASN A 699 -33.29 19.05 -34.18
N LEU A 700 -32.43 18.21 -33.60
CA LEU A 700 -31.72 18.50 -32.36
C LEU A 700 -30.56 19.45 -32.66
N ILE A 701 -30.59 20.63 -32.04
CA ILE A 701 -29.55 21.65 -32.14
C ILE A 701 -28.81 21.70 -30.81
N ALA A 702 -27.50 21.52 -30.82
CA ALA A 702 -26.66 21.68 -29.64
C ALA A 702 -25.40 22.50 -29.93
N ASP A 703 -25.24 23.64 -29.27
CA ASP A 703 -24.01 24.44 -29.36
C ASP A 703 -23.14 24.16 -28.14
N ILE A 704 -21.89 23.80 -28.38
CA ILE A 704 -20.94 23.44 -27.33
C ILE A 704 -19.76 24.40 -27.32
N LYS A 705 -19.29 24.67 -26.10
CA LYS A 705 -18.08 25.44 -25.83
C LYS A 705 -17.16 24.66 -24.90
N CYS A 706 -16.01 24.29 -25.42
CA CYS A 706 -14.95 23.54 -24.77
C CYS A 706 -13.79 24.48 -24.42
N MET A 707 -13.59 24.71 -23.13
CA MET A 707 -12.49 25.52 -22.61
C MET A 707 -11.65 24.69 -21.66
N ASP A 708 -10.33 24.83 -21.68
CA ASP A 708 -9.49 24.22 -20.66
C ASP A 708 -9.69 24.92 -19.29
N ILE A 709 -9.10 24.36 -18.22
CA ILE A 709 -9.20 24.99 -16.90
C ILE A 709 -8.50 26.36 -16.81
N ARG A 710 -7.71 26.78 -17.81
CA ARG A 710 -7.14 28.14 -17.88
C ARG A 710 -8.10 29.13 -18.55
N GLY A 711 -9.21 28.63 -19.11
CA GLY A 711 -10.14 29.44 -19.88
C GLY A 711 -9.63 29.70 -21.30
N LEU A 712 -8.78 28.84 -21.84
CA LEU A 712 -8.37 28.86 -23.25
C LEU A 712 -9.24 27.91 -24.06
N ALA A 713 -9.49 28.27 -25.32
CA ALA A 713 -10.15 27.42 -26.29
C ALA A 713 -9.39 26.10 -26.45
N VAL A 714 -10.13 25.00 -26.58
CA VAL A 714 -9.56 23.68 -26.84
C VAL A 714 -9.89 23.26 -28.26
N ASP A 715 -8.86 23.09 -29.08
CA ASP A 715 -8.99 22.48 -30.39
C ASP A 715 -8.78 20.96 -30.24
N SER A 716 -9.85 20.20 -30.45
CA SER A 716 -9.88 18.74 -30.41
C SER A 716 -11.10 18.22 -31.15
N THR A 717 -11.12 16.93 -31.43
CA THR A 717 -12.28 16.24 -31.99
C THR A 717 -13.33 15.98 -30.91
N VAL A 718 -14.60 16.25 -31.22
CA VAL A 718 -15.77 15.94 -30.39
C VAL A 718 -16.70 15.00 -31.12
N LYS A 719 -17.10 13.93 -30.42
CA LYS A 719 -18.08 12.95 -30.87
C LYS A 719 -19.39 13.14 -30.10
N PHE A 720 -20.50 13.11 -30.82
CA PHE A 720 -21.84 13.18 -30.27
C PHE A 720 -22.49 11.80 -30.38
N TYR A 721 -23.14 11.38 -29.30
CA TYR A 721 -23.86 10.13 -29.17
C TYR A 721 -25.30 10.41 -28.77
N LEU A 722 -26.26 9.73 -29.41
CA LEU A 722 -27.67 9.71 -29.00
C LEU A 722 -28.03 8.29 -28.56
N ASP A 723 -28.43 8.15 -27.29
CA ASP A 723 -28.70 6.85 -26.65
C ASP A 723 -27.57 5.83 -26.90
N ASP A 724 -26.34 6.29 -26.63
CA ASP A 724 -25.06 5.58 -26.85
C ASP A 724 -24.70 5.23 -28.31
N ASN A 725 -25.49 5.63 -29.31
CA ASN A 725 -25.14 5.51 -30.72
C ASN A 725 -24.39 6.76 -31.21
N GLU A 726 -23.20 6.59 -31.77
CA GLU A 726 -22.44 7.70 -32.35
C GLU A 726 -23.20 8.27 -33.56
N VAL A 727 -23.54 9.55 -33.50
CA VAL A 727 -24.32 10.21 -34.55
C VAL A 727 -23.49 11.12 -35.43
N ILE A 728 -22.50 11.81 -34.86
CA ILE A 728 -21.60 12.66 -35.62
C ILE A 728 -20.28 12.93 -34.88
N GLU A 729 -19.23 13.16 -35.66
CA GLU A 729 -17.92 13.62 -35.22
C GLU A 729 -17.65 15.02 -35.82
N LYS A 730 -17.16 15.95 -35.01
CA LYS A 730 -16.83 17.33 -35.43
C LYS A 730 -15.56 17.82 -34.77
N GLU A 731 -14.84 18.70 -35.45
CA GLU A 731 -13.70 19.43 -34.90
C GLU A 731 -14.18 20.67 -34.14
N LEU A 732 -13.57 20.94 -32.98
CA LEU A 732 -13.70 22.23 -32.30
C LEU A 732 -12.85 23.28 -33.01
N THR A 733 -13.43 24.44 -33.29
CA THR A 733 -12.70 25.61 -33.79
C THR A 733 -12.85 26.73 -32.77
N ASP A 734 -11.74 27.24 -32.24
CA ASP A 734 -11.74 28.20 -31.12
C ASP A 734 -12.51 27.67 -29.90
N GLY A 735 -12.45 26.35 -29.68
CA GLY A 735 -13.17 25.69 -28.61
C GLY A 735 -14.68 25.65 -28.80
N ILE A 736 -15.22 25.94 -29.98
CA ILE A 736 -16.65 25.96 -30.26
C ILE A 736 -17.00 24.96 -31.35
N CYS A 737 -18.14 24.28 -31.20
CA CYS A 737 -18.74 23.43 -32.22
C CYS A 737 -20.26 23.44 -32.07
N GLY A 738 -21.00 23.35 -33.18
CA GLY A 738 -22.45 23.20 -33.19
C GLY A 738 -22.87 21.85 -33.79
N LEU A 739 -23.87 21.21 -33.20
CA LEU A 739 -24.57 20.02 -33.69
C LEU A 739 -25.90 20.45 -34.29
N ILE A 740 -26.21 19.95 -35.48
CA ILE A 740 -27.58 19.92 -36.03
C ILE A 740 -27.79 18.48 -36.49
N TYR A 741 -28.70 17.76 -35.85
CA TYR A 741 -28.97 16.36 -36.15
C TYR A 741 -30.47 16.13 -36.34
N ASN A 742 -30.86 15.50 -37.45
CA ASN A 742 -32.24 15.16 -37.69
C ASN A 742 -32.64 13.98 -36.78
N ILE A 743 -33.65 14.18 -35.92
CA ILE A 743 -34.13 13.18 -34.97
C ILE A 743 -35.24 12.28 -35.54
N ASP A 744 -35.53 12.39 -36.83
CA ASP A 744 -36.44 11.49 -37.55
C ASP A 744 -35.99 10.03 -37.38
N GLY A 745 -36.78 9.25 -36.65
CA GLY A 745 -36.48 7.85 -36.30
C GLY A 745 -36.27 7.58 -34.82
N LEU A 746 -36.16 8.62 -33.98
CA LEU A 746 -36.25 8.47 -32.53
C LEU A 746 -37.72 8.38 -32.09
N SER A 747 -37.99 7.57 -31.07
CA SER A 747 -39.32 7.42 -30.47
C SER A 747 -39.75 8.67 -29.70
N GLN A 748 -41.05 8.85 -29.43
CA GLN A 748 -41.47 9.82 -28.41
C GLN A 748 -40.95 9.37 -27.04
N GLY A 749 -40.43 10.29 -26.24
CA GLY A 749 -39.85 9.97 -24.93
C GLY A 749 -38.61 10.77 -24.55
N SER A 750 -37.95 10.33 -23.48
CA SER A 750 -36.67 10.89 -23.00
C SER A 750 -35.50 10.23 -23.73
N HIS A 751 -34.56 11.03 -24.20
CA HIS A 751 -33.36 10.62 -24.91
C HIS A 751 -32.11 11.26 -24.28
N GLU A 752 -30.96 10.60 -24.37
CA GLU A 752 -29.68 11.10 -23.86
C GLU A 752 -28.76 11.55 -25.00
N LEU A 753 -28.37 12.83 -24.98
CA LEU A 753 -27.23 13.35 -25.74
C LEU A 753 -25.95 13.22 -24.91
N LYS A 754 -25.01 12.41 -25.39
CA LYS A 754 -23.69 12.22 -24.80
C LYS A 754 -22.62 12.82 -25.72
N ILE A 755 -21.79 13.70 -25.17
CA ILE A 755 -20.79 14.48 -25.89
C ILE A 755 -19.42 14.07 -25.37
N ARG A 756 -18.59 13.49 -26.23
CA ARG A 756 -17.26 12.99 -25.90
C ARG A 756 -16.21 13.83 -26.62
N LEU A 757 -15.45 14.59 -25.86
CA LEU A 757 -14.20 15.18 -26.32
C LEU A 757 -13.14 14.07 -26.37
N GLU A 758 -12.52 13.85 -27.52
CA GLU A 758 -11.39 12.94 -27.64
C GLU A 758 -10.13 13.54 -27.00
N GLN A 759 -9.22 12.66 -26.58
CA GLN A 759 -7.93 13.06 -26.07
C GLN A 759 -7.09 13.69 -27.18
N SER A 760 -6.57 14.89 -26.96
CA SER A 760 -5.63 15.55 -27.86
C SER A 760 -4.18 15.47 -27.35
N GLU A 761 -3.24 16.15 -28.01
CA GLU A 761 -1.89 16.32 -27.50
C GLU A 761 -1.82 17.07 -26.15
N SER A 762 -2.82 17.91 -25.85
CA SER A 762 -2.83 18.82 -24.71
C SER A 762 -3.99 18.60 -23.73
N THR A 763 -4.99 17.77 -24.05
CA THR A 763 -6.23 17.62 -23.27
C THR A 763 -6.66 16.18 -23.07
N LYS A 764 -7.21 15.87 -21.88
CA LYS A 764 -7.78 14.54 -21.58
C LYS A 764 -9.13 14.37 -22.27
N ALA A 765 -9.46 13.13 -22.64
CA ALA A 765 -10.81 12.78 -23.04
C ALA A 765 -11.81 13.13 -21.93
N ARG A 766 -12.99 13.65 -22.30
CA ARG A 766 -14.06 14.01 -21.36
C ARG A 766 -15.43 13.72 -21.96
N ILE A 767 -16.35 13.26 -21.12
CA ILE A 767 -17.73 12.97 -21.51
C ILE A 767 -18.69 13.85 -20.71
N VAL A 768 -19.68 14.44 -21.38
CA VAL A 768 -20.82 15.14 -20.77
C VAL A 768 -22.12 14.55 -21.31
N LYS A 769 -23.13 14.40 -20.45
CA LYS A 769 -24.45 13.85 -20.78
C LYS A 769 -25.54 14.89 -20.52
N ARG A 770 -26.58 14.92 -21.38
CA ARG A 770 -27.80 15.72 -21.21
C ARG A 770 -29.01 14.96 -21.71
N GLU A 771 -30.10 15.05 -20.98
CA GLU A 771 -31.39 14.50 -21.39
C GLU A 771 -32.21 15.56 -22.13
N PHE A 772 -33.01 15.11 -23.09
CA PHE A 772 -34.02 15.92 -23.78
C PHE A 772 -35.25 15.07 -24.11
N ILE A 773 -36.40 15.72 -24.29
CA ILE A 773 -37.69 15.05 -24.53
C ILE A 773 -38.18 15.33 -25.95
N ILE A 774 -38.57 14.28 -26.66
CA ILE A 774 -39.29 14.35 -27.93
C ILE A 774 -40.78 14.18 -27.65
N ASN A 775 -41.55 15.24 -27.92
CA ASN A 775 -43.01 15.29 -27.73
C ASN A 775 -43.77 14.73 -28.93
#